data_AF-A0A3D5XBE6-F1
#
_entry.id   AF-A0A3D5XBE6-F1
#
_cell.length_a   1.000
_cell.length_b   1.000
_cell.length_c   1.000
_cell.angle_alpha   90.00
_cell.angle_beta   90.00
_cell.angle_gamma   90.00
#
_symmetry.space_group_name_H-M   'P 1'
#
loop_
_entity.id
_entity.type
_entity.pdbx_description
1 polymer ?
#
loop_
_entity_poly.entity_id
_entity_poly.type
_entity_poly.pdbx_seq_one_letter_code
_entity_poly.pdbx_strand_id
1 'polypeptide(L)'
;LNSIVSLNLEYQTNDYDFYGKRVLNKVTSTLENITGEILIDKPDNKSGLQKNEDYPIFNSTKNSFVYYDNKTIHNGVYNRNNFFFEVYPFTFSNINHFEYEDLSFIGIFNSADILGPIEDTLILRPDNSLGFRRQSPSEGYAVYEGRGRFFNKIDLSNQGLRGMGDLTYITAKVTSNNIYFFPDSMRTVSTNFSMQQQKAGIQFPQVQGDEHLIKWHPFEEQLFAYKGKKPFSMFDNQAKLTGDLILQPLGLVGDGLMDMEKARLRSREYAFNAIDFHSDTANVEFDVVNTTELALNANKMKVWIDFESRKGIFNKIDNSLLANLPPMMYRSYLDMFTWGIDQNELTISTPSQQQAVEMEEFYVSGMADRDTIPSGAIFYSFHMEEDSLYFVSPKVKYNLAKPNIKADSVSYIIVADAIINPKDKKVEVDAKERFIPLKGSLITANYTDRFHTIYDAKISIPSRKKYFASGTIDYVDENDSIQPILLKEIKVDEQGNTFAGGTVSQPDSFRLSPRFGFIGSFEVFAKEHFWLFNGGAQPLYSCPQLKSSNVNFKARLEPKNLYIPVPESPRNLNMISLISGSIVTVDSIHLYPGLLTDRKEHNDKNLVNAYGYMHYSNKRNRFMLGSKEKINDPDSRGNLISLTSDFCMLFSEGKVNLPINLGQINHFTTGTLTHNLSDSTLNMNVVMELKFHFNPLSLEAMANDITQKPGLLNVDLNRKIYSKYLYERLEPSEAQTNINQIRLFGAMTQIPSSMESSITFSELRMRWDPVNKSFVSNGKLGIGTIGYTQINKKVDGFIEIYKRNTGDWIIIYIEVEPDKYYVFNYARGSMQVSSHNPLFNDPINNMRTRERSVKVKAGQIPYNFVVGTRRELQRARERYYEITGKVLDESEVNQENQESQETENSTSDENINTEEQTDTKDSITTEENNENTEVPIP
;
A
#
# COMPACT_ATOMS: atom_id res chain seq x y z
N LEU A 1 -35.78 -89.42 60.60
CA LEU A 1 -35.12 -88.17 61.06
C LEU A 1 -36.01 -87.00 60.64
N ASN A 2 -36.67 -86.33 61.59
CA ASN A 2 -37.74 -85.36 61.28
C ASN A 2 -37.24 -84.03 60.70
N SER A 3 -35.95 -83.70 60.88
CA SER A 3 -35.28 -82.53 60.27
C SER A 3 -33.77 -82.68 60.39
N ILE A 4 -33.05 -82.69 59.27
CA ILE A 4 -31.58 -82.64 59.18
C ILE A 4 -31.21 -81.27 58.61
N VAL A 5 -30.44 -80.48 59.38
CA VAL A 5 -30.06 -79.10 58.99
C VAL A 5 -29.17 -79.11 57.75
N SER A 6 -28.17 -79.98 57.72
CA SER A 6 -27.22 -80.10 56.61
C SER A 6 -26.67 -81.52 56.47
N LEU A 7 -26.47 -81.98 55.25
CA LEU A 7 -25.72 -83.18 54.90
C LEU A 7 -24.44 -82.79 54.15
N ASN A 8 -23.31 -83.19 54.72
CA ASN A 8 -22.00 -83.09 54.08
C ASN A 8 -21.67 -84.45 53.49
N LEU A 9 -21.20 -84.47 52.24
CA LEU A 9 -20.88 -85.71 51.53
C LEU A 9 -19.37 -85.88 51.38
N GLU A 10 -18.92 -87.11 51.54
CA GLU A 10 -17.56 -87.57 51.23
C GLU A 10 -17.69 -88.80 50.33
N TYR A 11 -16.87 -88.89 49.29
CA TYR A 11 -16.90 -90.00 48.33
C TYR A 11 -15.52 -90.64 48.22
N GLN A 12 -15.50 -91.92 47.85
CA GLN A 12 -14.25 -92.66 47.64
C GLN A 12 -13.61 -92.29 46.30
N THR A 13 -12.34 -91.89 46.34
CA THR A 13 -11.55 -91.62 45.13
C THR A 13 -10.86 -92.89 44.63
N ASN A 14 -10.28 -92.82 43.42
CA ASN A 14 -9.47 -93.92 42.89
C ASN A 14 -8.06 -93.97 43.48
N ASP A 15 -7.69 -93.00 44.31
CA ASP A 15 -6.40 -92.96 45.00
C ASP A 15 -6.45 -93.80 46.28
N TYR A 16 -5.32 -94.43 46.63
CA TYR A 16 -5.18 -95.23 47.84
C TYR A 16 -4.20 -94.57 48.81
N ASP A 17 -4.52 -94.61 50.09
CA ASP A 17 -3.62 -94.18 51.16
C ASP A 17 -2.52 -95.22 51.44
N PHE A 18 -1.59 -94.88 52.34
CA PHE A 18 -0.48 -95.76 52.73
C PHE A 18 -0.92 -97.07 53.42
N TYR A 19 -2.20 -97.20 53.78
CA TYR A 19 -2.80 -98.40 54.38
C TYR A 19 -3.62 -99.22 53.38
N GLY A 20 -3.61 -98.85 52.08
CA GLY A 20 -4.34 -99.54 51.03
C GLY A 20 -5.86 -99.29 51.08
N LYS A 21 -6.31 -98.22 51.74
CA LYS A 21 -7.71 -97.77 51.71
C LYS A 21 -7.88 -96.64 50.70
N ARG A 22 -9.03 -96.59 50.02
CA ARG A 22 -9.35 -95.48 49.10
C ARG A 22 -9.42 -94.16 49.86
N VAL A 23 -8.81 -93.11 49.31
CA VAL A 23 -8.81 -91.77 49.90
C VAL A 23 -10.22 -91.18 49.77
N LEU A 24 -10.77 -90.67 50.87
CA LEU A 24 -12.03 -89.95 50.87
C LEU A 24 -11.80 -88.48 50.48
N ASN A 25 -12.60 -87.96 49.57
CA ASN A 25 -12.59 -86.55 49.20
C ASN A 25 -13.94 -85.91 49.54
N LYS A 26 -13.89 -84.65 50.02
CA LYS A 26 -15.05 -83.94 50.53
C LYS A 26 -15.74 -83.13 49.43
N VAL A 27 -17.06 -83.28 49.34
CA VAL A 27 -17.90 -82.39 48.53
C VAL A 27 -18.05 -81.06 49.25
N THR A 28 -17.76 -79.97 48.55
CA THR A 28 -17.74 -78.61 49.11
C THR A 28 -19.14 -78.01 49.24
N SER A 29 -20.11 -78.49 48.46
CA SER A 29 -21.52 -78.13 48.58
C SER A 29 -22.21 -78.94 49.68
N THR A 30 -23.16 -78.30 50.36
CA THR A 30 -23.99 -78.91 51.40
C THR A 30 -25.42 -79.04 50.92
N LEU A 31 -26.03 -80.21 51.11
CA LEU A 31 -27.49 -80.33 50.98
C LEU A 31 -28.12 -79.89 52.30
N GLU A 32 -29.05 -78.96 52.26
CA GLU A 32 -29.71 -78.38 53.42
C GLU A 32 -31.21 -78.73 53.46
N ASN A 33 -31.79 -78.65 54.66
CA ASN A 33 -33.22 -78.92 54.94
C ASN A 33 -33.69 -80.33 54.52
N ILE A 34 -32.92 -81.36 54.86
CA ILE A 34 -33.22 -82.73 54.45
C ILE A 34 -34.14 -83.40 55.45
N THR A 35 -35.13 -84.15 54.95
CA THR A 35 -35.98 -85.03 55.76
C THR A 35 -35.86 -86.44 55.20
N GLY A 36 -35.62 -87.43 56.06
CA GLY A 36 -35.40 -88.79 55.57
C GLY A 36 -35.31 -89.85 56.67
N GLU A 37 -35.13 -91.08 56.24
CA GLU A 37 -34.91 -92.24 57.10
C GLU A 37 -33.64 -92.99 56.69
N ILE A 38 -32.96 -93.57 57.67
CA ILE A 38 -31.82 -94.45 57.45
C ILE A 38 -32.28 -95.86 57.81
N LEU A 39 -32.28 -96.76 56.83
CA LEU A 39 -32.50 -98.17 57.04
C LEU A 39 -31.14 -98.82 57.28
N ILE A 40 -30.89 -99.25 58.52
CA ILE A 40 -29.59 -99.82 58.92
C ILE A 40 -29.42 -101.24 58.35
N ASP A 41 -30.49 -102.02 58.33
CA ASP A 41 -30.54 -103.39 57.81
C ASP A 41 -31.99 -103.82 57.49
N LYS A 42 -32.19 -105.01 56.92
CA LYS A 42 -33.52 -105.59 56.69
C LYS A 42 -34.26 -105.86 58.02
N PRO A 43 -35.59 -105.67 58.09
CA PRO A 43 -36.37 -105.86 59.33
C PRO A 43 -36.26 -107.25 60.00
N ASP A 44 -35.91 -108.28 59.23
CA ASP A 44 -35.75 -109.67 59.67
C ASP A 44 -34.31 -110.06 60.08
N ASN A 45 -33.29 -109.21 59.83
CA ASN A 45 -31.89 -109.47 60.18
C ASN A 45 -31.49 -108.97 61.58
N LYS A 46 -32.29 -109.29 62.60
CA LYS A 46 -32.10 -108.75 63.97
C LYS A 46 -30.77 -109.13 64.65
N SER A 47 -30.13 -110.21 64.20
CA SER A 47 -28.85 -110.70 64.74
C SER A 47 -27.62 -110.28 63.91
N GLY A 48 -27.80 -109.56 62.80
CA GLY A 48 -26.69 -109.10 61.92
C GLY A 48 -25.90 -110.23 61.26
N LEU A 49 -26.47 -111.43 61.13
CA LEU A 49 -25.78 -112.62 60.61
C LEU A 49 -25.80 -112.71 59.07
N GLN A 50 -26.76 -112.07 58.41
CA GLN A 50 -26.81 -111.96 56.95
C GLN A 50 -26.17 -110.64 56.51
N LYS A 51 -25.33 -110.68 55.46
CA LYS A 51 -24.76 -109.48 54.87
C LYS A 51 -25.69 -109.00 53.74
N ASN A 52 -26.28 -107.81 53.90
CA ASN A 52 -27.09 -107.17 52.88
C ASN A 52 -26.26 -106.06 52.22
N GLU A 53 -25.86 -106.25 50.96
CA GLU A 53 -24.93 -105.34 50.27
C GLU A 53 -25.53 -103.95 50.01
N ASP A 54 -26.86 -103.83 49.90
CA ASP A 54 -27.54 -102.55 49.67
C ASP A 54 -27.69 -101.69 50.94
N TYR A 55 -27.40 -102.22 52.13
CA TYR A 55 -27.62 -101.52 53.41
C TYR A 55 -26.29 -101.01 54.01
N PRO A 56 -26.26 -99.85 54.69
CA PRO A 56 -27.39 -98.98 55.03
C PRO A 56 -27.94 -98.18 53.85
N ILE A 57 -29.26 -97.95 53.83
CA ILE A 57 -29.98 -97.15 52.82
C ILE A 57 -30.41 -95.82 53.44
N PHE A 58 -30.22 -94.70 52.72
CA PHE A 58 -30.77 -93.40 53.10
C PHE A 58 -31.87 -93.01 52.10
N ASN A 59 -33.09 -92.85 52.60
CA ASN A 59 -34.22 -92.35 51.82
C ASN A 59 -34.50 -90.90 52.21
N SER A 60 -34.26 -89.95 51.31
CA SER A 60 -34.80 -88.60 51.42
C SER A 60 -36.29 -88.63 51.04
N THR A 61 -37.16 -88.05 51.85
CA THR A 61 -38.64 -88.09 51.68
C THR A 61 -39.25 -86.77 51.26
N LYS A 62 -38.48 -85.67 51.32
CA LYS A 62 -38.88 -84.32 50.90
C LYS A 62 -37.78 -83.67 50.07
N ASN A 63 -38.13 -82.58 49.37
CA ASN A 63 -37.16 -81.77 48.64
C ASN A 63 -36.13 -81.18 49.60
N SER A 64 -34.90 -81.04 49.11
CA SER A 64 -33.75 -80.46 49.81
C SER A 64 -33.10 -79.39 48.93
N PHE A 65 -32.17 -78.62 49.47
CA PHE A 65 -31.64 -77.45 48.76
C PHE A 65 -30.12 -77.41 48.74
N VAL A 66 -29.56 -76.98 47.63
CA VAL A 66 -28.15 -76.58 47.50
C VAL A 66 -28.11 -75.08 47.23
N TYR A 67 -27.44 -74.33 48.10
CA TYR A 67 -27.30 -72.88 48.00
C TYR A 67 -25.90 -72.49 47.52
N TYR A 68 -25.80 -71.34 46.85
CA TYR A 68 -24.57 -70.78 46.30
C TYR A 68 -24.26 -69.39 46.88
N ASP A 69 -24.74 -69.10 48.09
CA ASP A 69 -24.68 -67.78 48.75
C ASP A 69 -23.43 -67.58 49.64
N ASN A 70 -22.49 -68.53 49.61
CA ASN A 70 -21.26 -68.44 50.38
C ASN A 70 -20.43 -67.21 49.94
N LYS A 71 -19.86 -66.49 50.91
CA LYS A 71 -18.99 -65.32 50.65
C LYS A 71 -17.77 -65.64 49.78
N THR A 72 -17.33 -66.90 49.72
CA THR A 72 -16.26 -67.30 48.79
C THR A 72 -16.70 -67.27 47.32
N ILE A 73 -18.00 -67.36 47.05
CA ILE A 73 -18.62 -67.33 45.71
C ILE A 73 -19.01 -65.89 45.40
N HIS A 74 -18.12 -65.15 44.75
CA HIS A 74 -18.38 -63.75 44.36
C HIS A 74 -18.91 -62.86 45.50
N ASN A 75 -18.39 -63.03 46.72
CA ASN A 75 -18.79 -62.29 47.91
C ASN A 75 -20.28 -62.46 48.31
N GLY A 76 -20.88 -63.61 47.99
CA GLY A 76 -22.26 -63.94 48.38
C GLY A 76 -23.32 -63.19 47.59
N VAL A 77 -23.04 -62.87 46.32
CA VAL A 77 -23.96 -62.13 45.42
C VAL A 77 -25.26 -62.89 45.12
N TYR A 78 -25.23 -64.23 45.20
CA TYR A 78 -26.38 -65.09 44.95
C TYR A 78 -27.21 -65.25 46.23
N ASN A 79 -28.41 -64.67 46.28
CA ASN A 79 -29.26 -64.75 47.48
C ASN A 79 -29.98 -66.10 47.55
N ARG A 80 -29.88 -66.79 48.68
CA ARG A 80 -30.52 -68.10 48.92
C ARG A 80 -32.04 -68.13 48.68
N ASN A 81 -32.73 -66.98 48.76
CA ASN A 81 -34.18 -66.91 48.59
C ASN A 81 -34.63 -67.07 47.13
N ASN A 82 -33.75 -66.79 46.16
CA ASN A 82 -34.10 -66.81 44.73
C ASN A 82 -33.03 -67.45 43.83
N PHE A 83 -31.85 -67.77 44.36
CA PHE A 83 -30.79 -68.47 43.66
C PHE A 83 -30.41 -69.75 44.42
N PHE A 84 -30.94 -70.88 43.99
CA PHE A 84 -30.74 -72.18 44.63
C PHE A 84 -31.10 -73.33 43.68
N PHE A 85 -30.60 -74.52 43.99
CA PHE A 85 -31.04 -75.75 43.35
C PHE A 85 -31.91 -76.55 44.33
N GLU A 86 -33.17 -76.80 43.97
CA GLU A 86 -34.09 -77.62 44.73
C GLU A 86 -33.99 -79.07 44.27
N VAL A 87 -33.39 -79.90 45.11
CA VAL A 87 -33.15 -81.33 44.88
C VAL A 87 -34.39 -82.13 45.26
N TYR A 88 -34.89 -82.94 44.32
CA TYR A 88 -36.00 -83.87 44.55
C TYR A 88 -35.62 -85.01 45.51
N PRO A 89 -36.60 -85.75 46.07
CA PRO A 89 -36.32 -86.89 46.95
C PRO A 89 -35.43 -87.92 46.23
N PHE A 90 -34.35 -88.33 46.91
CA PHE A 90 -33.36 -89.28 46.39
C PHE A 90 -33.09 -90.41 47.41
N THR A 91 -32.57 -91.53 46.93
CA THR A 91 -32.20 -92.68 47.75
C THR A 91 -30.75 -93.06 47.50
N PHE A 92 -29.99 -93.26 48.58
CA PHE A 92 -28.68 -93.89 48.53
C PHE A 92 -28.76 -95.31 49.08
N SER A 93 -28.26 -96.28 48.31
CA SER A 93 -28.03 -97.64 48.79
C SER A 93 -26.55 -97.81 49.13
N ASN A 94 -26.25 -98.62 50.15
CA ASN A 94 -24.89 -98.91 50.60
C ASN A 94 -24.05 -97.66 50.93
N ILE A 95 -24.53 -96.82 51.86
CA ILE A 95 -23.84 -95.57 52.27
C ILE A 95 -22.40 -95.81 52.76
N ASN A 96 -22.07 -97.02 53.21
CA ASN A 96 -20.71 -97.38 53.62
C ASN A 96 -19.70 -97.40 52.46
N HIS A 97 -20.17 -97.46 51.21
CA HIS A 97 -19.36 -97.51 49.99
C HIS A 97 -19.87 -96.47 48.97
N PHE A 98 -19.83 -95.19 49.38
CA PHE A 98 -20.31 -94.07 48.58
C PHE A 98 -19.31 -93.68 47.48
N GLU A 99 -19.70 -93.89 46.23
CA GLU A 99 -18.86 -93.69 45.03
C GLU A 99 -19.11 -92.33 44.36
N TYR A 100 -18.29 -92.02 43.36
CA TYR A 100 -18.45 -90.81 42.55
C TYR A 100 -19.78 -90.81 41.77
N GLU A 101 -20.23 -91.97 41.30
CA GLU A 101 -21.47 -92.14 40.53
C GLU A 101 -22.73 -91.86 41.36
N ASP A 102 -22.64 -91.97 42.69
CA ASP A 102 -23.76 -91.69 43.61
C ASP A 102 -24.01 -90.19 43.79
N LEU A 103 -23.09 -89.32 43.35
CA LEU A 103 -23.21 -87.86 43.41
C LEU A 103 -24.05 -87.30 42.25
N SER A 104 -25.30 -87.73 42.16
CA SER A 104 -26.25 -87.36 41.10
C SER A 104 -27.61 -86.99 41.70
N PHE A 105 -28.00 -85.72 41.59
CA PHE A 105 -29.22 -85.20 42.23
C PHE A 105 -30.12 -84.49 41.22
N ILE A 106 -31.25 -85.11 40.90
CA ILE A 106 -32.26 -84.51 40.01
C ILE A 106 -33.04 -83.43 40.77
N GLY A 107 -33.32 -82.31 40.12
CA GLY A 107 -34.12 -81.25 40.70
C GLY A 107 -34.30 -80.05 39.78
N ILE A 108 -34.70 -78.93 40.36
CA ILE A 108 -34.98 -77.69 39.63
C ILE A 108 -34.10 -76.54 40.10
N PHE A 109 -33.48 -75.86 39.15
CA PHE A 109 -32.62 -74.70 39.39
C PHE A 109 -33.41 -73.40 39.28
N ASN A 110 -33.39 -72.59 40.35
CA ASN A 110 -33.87 -71.22 40.38
C ASN A 110 -32.68 -70.27 40.36
N SER A 111 -32.68 -69.30 39.46
CA SER A 111 -31.47 -68.52 39.12
C SER A 111 -31.64 -67.00 39.27
N ALA A 112 -32.51 -66.55 40.17
CA ALA A 112 -32.81 -65.13 40.40
C ALA A 112 -33.11 -64.37 39.10
N ASP A 113 -34.03 -64.92 38.29
CA ASP A 113 -34.51 -64.38 37.02
C ASP A 113 -33.46 -64.25 35.89
N ILE A 114 -32.22 -64.71 36.12
CA ILE A 114 -31.18 -64.81 35.09
C ILE A 114 -31.65 -65.76 33.99
N LEU A 115 -32.15 -66.94 34.35
CA LEU A 115 -32.75 -67.95 33.49
C LEU A 115 -34.12 -68.32 34.09
N GLY A 116 -35.05 -68.76 33.23
CA GLY A 116 -36.26 -69.43 33.74
C GLY A 116 -35.89 -70.69 34.55
N PRO A 117 -36.79 -71.24 35.39
CA PRO A 117 -36.54 -72.46 36.13
C PRO A 117 -36.15 -73.62 35.20
N ILE A 118 -35.04 -74.30 35.50
CA ILE A 118 -34.49 -75.39 34.67
C ILE A 118 -34.44 -76.67 35.50
N GLU A 119 -35.14 -77.70 35.05
CA GLU A 119 -34.97 -79.04 35.60
C GLU A 119 -33.68 -79.68 35.05
N ASP A 120 -32.79 -80.09 35.95
CA ASP A 120 -31.47 -80.65 35.62
C ASP A 120 -30.99 -81.64 36.70
N THR A 121 -29.78 -82.15 36.55
CA THR A 121 -29.13 -83.04 37.52
C THR A 121 -27.83 -82.42 38.03
N LEU A 122 -27.74 -82.18 39.33
CA LEU A 122 -26.48 -81.81 39.97
C LEU A 122 -25.54 -83.01 39.98
N ILE A 123 -24.33 -82.78 39.50
CA ILE A 123 -23.21 -83.70 39.50
C ILE A 123 -22.01 -83.05 40.17
N LEU A 124 -21.01 -83.84 40.56
CA LEU A 124 -19.77 -83.30 41.09
C LEU A 124 -18.99 -82.56 39.98
N ARG A 125 -18.69 -81.28 40.22
CA ARG A 125 -17.92 -80.40 39.34
C ARG A 125 -16.42 -80.48 39.67
N PRO A 126 -15.52 -80.02 38.77
CA PRO A 126 -14.06 -80.07 38.99
C PRO A 126 -13.55 -79.31 40.23
N ASP A 127 -14.33 -78.39 40.79
CA ASP A 127 -14.05 -77.66 42.04
C ASP A 127 -14.59 -78.39 43.29
N ASN A 128 -14.94 -79.68 43.15
CA ASN A 128 -15.59 -80.53 44.17
C ASN A 128 -16.92 -79.95 44.68
N SER A 129 -17.60 -79.09 43.93
CA SER A 129 -18.95 -78.61 44.26
C SER A 129 -20.03 -79.36 43.50
N LEU A 130 -21.26 -79.32 43.99
CA LEU A 130 -22.43 -79.80 43.26
C LEU A 130 -22.93 -78.72 42.32
N GLY A 131 -23.11 -79.09 41.05
CA GLY A 131 -23.49 -78.16 39.99
C GLY A 131 -23.89 -78.91 38.73
N PHE A 132 -24.18 -78.21 37.65
CA PHE A 132 -24.52 -78.87 36.38
C PHE A 132 -23.83 -78.18 35.20
N ARG A 133 -23.79 -78.88 34.07
CA ARG A 133 -23.34 -78.31 32.80
C ARG A 133 -24.29 -78.71 31.70
N ARG A 134 -24.87 -77.71 31.02
CA ARG A 134 -25.92 -77.92 30.05
C ARG A 134 -25.69 -77.14 28.76
N GLN A 135 -26.02 -77.79 27.65
CA GLN A 135 -26.08 -77.15 26.34
C GLN A 135 -27.42 -76.42 26.17
N SER A 136 -27.40 -75.23 25.57
CA SER A 136 -28.60 -74.48 25.22
C SER A 136 -29.38 -75.19 24.11
N PRO A 137 -30.71 -75.02 24.06
CA PRO A 137 -31.48 -75.40 22.88
C PRO A 137 -31.09 -74.53 21.67
N SER A 138 -31.59 -74.89 20.49
CA SER A 138 -31.33 -74.17 19.23
C SER A 138 -31.71 -72.69 19.28
N GLU A 139 -32.80 -72.39 19.96
CA GLU A 139 -33.32 -71.04 20.17
C GLU A 139 -32.56 -70.27 21.26
N GLY A 140 -31.67 -70.93 22.03
CA GLY A 140 -30.95 -70.32 23.14
C GLY A 140 -31.82 -70.08 24.39
N TYR A 141 -31.18 -69.76 25.51
CA TYR A 141 -31.83 -69.38 26.75
C TYR A 141 -32.22 -67.91 26.73
N ALA A 142 -33.49 -67.60 27.01
CA ALA A 142 -33.88 -66.25 27.39
C ALA A 142 -33.20 -65.91 28.72
N VAL A 143 -32.47 -64.79 28.76
CA VAL A 143 -31.80 -64.33 29.98
C VAL A 143 -32.37 -63.01 30.47
N TYR A 144 -32.42 -62.83 31.80
CA TYR A 144 -32.95 -61.65 32.48
C TYR A 144 -34.34 -61.28 31.98
N GLU A 145 -35.31 -62.17 32.21
CA GLU A 145 -36.70 -62.01 31.79
C GLU A 145 -36.89 -61.79 30.28
N GLY A 146 -35.96 -62.30 29.45
CA GLY A 146 -36.02 -62.22 27.99
C GLY A 146 -35.45 -60.93 27.39
N ARG A 147 -34.78 -60.09 28.20
CA ARG A 147 -34.07 -58.90 27.72
C ARG A 147 -32.92 -59.23 26.77
N GLY A 148 -32.35 -60.43 26.89
CA GLY A 148 -31.35 -60.95 25.95
C GLY A 148 -31.48 -62.46 25.77
N ARG A 149 -30.63 -63.03 24.92
CA ARG A 149 -30.54 -64.49 24.74
C ARG A 149 -29.11 -64.98 24.80
N PHE A 150 -28.89 -66.07 25.54
CA PHE A 150 -27.60 -66.75 25.64
C PHE A 150 -27.64 -68.11 24.92
N PHE A 151 -26.60 -68.40 24.14
CA PHE A 151 -26.45 -69.64 23.38
C PHE A 151 -25.19 -70.39 23.81
N ASN A 152 -25.17 -71.70 23.57
CA ASN A 152 -24.07 -72.64 23.81
C ASN A 152 -24.09 -73.27 25.22
N LYS A 153 -23.13 -73.04 26.12
CA LYS A 153 -23.02 -73.82 27.37
C LYS A 153 -23.20 -72.99 28.62
N ILE A 154 -24.02 -73.46 29.56
CA ILE A 154 -24.13 -72.95 30.93
C ILE A 154 -23.48 -73.95 31.89
N ASP A 155 -22.76 -73.43 32.88
CA ASP A 155 -22.04 -74.19 33.91
C ASP A 155 -22.31 -73.55 35.27
N LEU A 156 -22.85 -74.33 36.21
CA LEU A 156 -23.04 -73.92 37.60
C LEU A 156 -22.08 -74.71 38.48
N SER A 157 -21.38 -74.01 39.38
CA SER A 157 -20.53 -74.59 40.43
C SER A 157 -20.31 -73.56 41.54
N ASN A 158 -19.44 -73.84 42.51
CA ASN A 158 -18.97 -72.83 43.47
C ASN A 158 -18.14 -71.69 42.85
N GLN A 159 -17.96 -71.69 41.52
CA GLN A 159 -17.45 -70.54 40.76
C GLN A 159 -18.58 -69.61 40.26
N GLY A 160 -19.84 -69.86 40.64
CA GLY A 160 -21.02 -69.11 40.21
C GLY A 160 -21.64 -69.64 38.91
N LEU A 161 -22.63 -68.92 38.40
CA LEU A 161 -23.28 -69.24 37.13
C LEU A 161 -22.48 -68.67 35.96
N ARG A 162 -21.89 -69.57 35.17
CA ARG A 162 -20.99 -69.23 34.07
C ARG A 162 -21.55 -69.64 32.72
N GLY A 163 -21.30 -68.84 31.70
CA GLY A 163 -21.59 -69.13 30.30
C GLY A 163 -20.33 -69.25 29.44
N MET A 164 -20.33 -70.19 28.49
CA MET A 164 -19.33 -70.31 27.43
C MET A 164 -20.07 -70.29 26.10
N GLY A 165 -20.09 -69.14 25.40
CA GLY A 165 -20.94 -68.98 24.23
C GLY A 165 -21.21 -67.54 23.80
N ASP A 166 -22.40 -67.36 23.22
CA ASP A 166 -22.84 -66.10 22.62
C ASP A 166 -23.98 -65.48 23.43
N LEU A 167 -23.83 -64.22 23.83
CA LEU A 167 -24.94 -63.39 24.31
C LEU A 167 -25.41 -62.47 23.18
N THR A 168 -26.72 -62.36 23.01
CA THR A 168 -27.35 -61.39 22.11
C THR A 168 -28.21 -60.39 22.89
N TYR A 169 -28.08 -59.10 22.57
CA TYR A 169 -28.82 -57.98 23.15
C TYR A 169 -28.99 -56.87 22.11
N ILE A 170 -30.23 -56.49 21.78
CA ILE A 170 -30.56 -55.52 20.72
C ILE A 170 -29.92 -55.95 19.38
N THR A 171 -28.88 -55.26 18.92
CA THR A 171 -28.11 -55.57 17.70
C THR A 171 -26.74 -56.17 18.01
N ALA A 172 -26.36 -56.22 19.29
CA ALA A 172 -25.06 -56.74 19.75
C ALA A 172 -25.07 -58.26 19.91
N LYS A 173 -23.97 -58.88 19.51
CA LYS A 173 -23.60 -60.26 19.78
C LYS A 173 -22.21 -60.28 20.42
N VAL A 174 -22.14 -60.81 21.63
CA VAL A 174 -20.93 -60.93 22.47
C VAL A 174 -20.57 -62.40 22.61
N THR A 175 -19.45 -62.81 22.03
CA THR A 175 -18.92 -64.17 22.17
C THR A 175 -17.85 -64.18 23.26
N SER A 176 -17.91 -65.13 24.18
CA SER A 176 -16.84 -65.35 25.17
C SER A 176 -16.79 -66.79 25.67
N ASN A 177 -15.58 -67.21 26.06
CA ASN A 177 -15.33 -68.47 26.76
C ASN A 177 -15.63 -68.40 28.25
N ASN A 178 -15.89 -67.21 28.80
CA ASN A 178 -16.18 -67.04 30.22
C ASN A 178 -17.07 -65.82 30.48
N ILE A 179 -18.38 -66.06 30.61
CA ILE A 179 -19.39 -65.07 30.98
C ILE A 179 -19.82 -65.35 32.42
N TYR A 180 -19.79 -64.33 33.29
CA TYR A 180 -20.36 -64.42 34.62
C TYR A 180 -21.74 -63.79 34.63
N PHE A 181 -22.74 -64.54 35.06
CA PHE A 181 -24.08 -64.05 35.26
C PHE A 181 -24.34 -63.80 36.74
N PHE A 182 -24.61 -62.56 37.10
CA PHE A 182 -25.07 -62.15 38.42
C PHE A 182 -26.56 -61.80 38.36
N PRO A 183 -27.27 -61.81 39.50
CA PRO A 183 -28.69 -61.48 39.52
C PRO A 183 -29.04 -60.13 38.90
N ASP A 184 -28.18 -59.11 39.04
CA ASP A 184 -28.41 -57.74 38.57
C ASP A 184 -27.62 -57.38 37.29
N SER A 185 -26.66 -58.21 36.88
CA SER A 185 -25.67 -57.84 35.88
C SER A 185 -24.94 -59.03 35.26
N MET A 186 -24.42 -58.84 34.06
CA MET A 186 -23.51 -59.79 33.40
C MET A 186 -22.14 -59.14 33.21
N ARG A 187 -21.06 -59.92 33.39
CA ARG A 187 -19.70 -59.47 33.08
C ARG A 187 -18.91 -60.51 32.30
N THR A 188 -18.17 -60.07 31.28
CA THR A 188 -17.27 -60.92 30.51
C THR A 188 -16.13 -60.13 29.87
N VAL A 189 -15.08 -60.83 29.45
CA VAL A 189 -14.15 -60.32 28.42
C VAL A 189 -14.53 -61.02 27.13
N SER A 190 -14.93 -60.25 26.11
CA SER A 190 -15.30 -60.80 24.81
C SER A 190 -14.07 -61.40 24.12
N THR A 191 -14.28 -62.45 23.34
CA THR A 191 -13.33 -62.87 22.30
C THR A 191 -13.73 -62.31 20.94
N ASN A 192 -15.01 -61.99 20.77
CA ASN A 192 -15.57 -61.29 19.62
C ASN A 192 -16.77 -60.45 20.09
N PHE A 193 -16.82 -59.20 19.67
CA PHE A 193 -17.92 -58.28 19.86
C PHE A 193 -18.38 -57.79 18.50
N SER A 194 -19.67 -57.95 18.19
CA SER A 194 -20.22 -57.49 16.93
C SER A 194 -21.57 -56.83 17.12
N MET A 195 -21.84 -55.77 16.37
CA MET A 195 -23.16 -55.16 16.24
C MET A 195 -23.53 -55.11 14.76
N GLN A 196 -24.75 -55.55 14.44
CA GLN A 196 -25.29 -55.47 13.08
C GLN A 196 -25.86 -54.08 12.80
N GLN A 197 -25.70 -53.61 11.57
CA GLN A 197 -26.28 -52.33 11.13
C GLN A 197 -27.81 -52.42 11.12
N GLN A 198 -28.47 -51.39 11.65
CA GLN A 198 -29.92 -51.23 11.60
C GLN A 198 -30.27 -49.81 11.14
N LYS A 199 -30.96 -49.70 10.00
CA LYS A 199 -31.36 -48.40 9.41
C LYS A 199 -32.80 -47.97 9.73
N ALA A 200 -33.68 -48.91 10.03
CA ALA A 200 -35.10 -48.66 10.31
C ALA A 200 -35.35 -48.56 11.82
N GLY A 201 -36.23 -47.65 12.24
CA GLY A 201 -36.50 -47.40 13.66
C GLY A 201 -35.31 -46.69 14.33
N ILE A 202 -34.97 -47.10 15.55
CA ILE A 202 -33.72 -46.67 16.20
C ILE A 202 -32.54 -47.21 15.40
N GLN A 203 -31.61 -46.33 15.06
CA GLN A 203 -30.50 -46.67 14.18
C GLN A 203 -29.27 -47.13 14.96
N PHE A 204 -28.56 -48.11 14.43
CA PHE A 204 -27.32 -48.62 15.01
C PHE A 204 -26.27 -48.84 13.91
N PRO A 205 -25.01 -48.45 14.14
CA PRO A 205 -23.93 -48.73 13.19
C PRO A 205 -23.53 -50.19 13.21
N GLN A 206 -22.83 -50.60 12.16
CA GLN A 206 -22.01 -51.81 12.20
C GLN A 206 -20.81 -51.57 13.13
N VAL A 207 -20.60 -52.45 14.11
CA VAL A 207 -19.43 -52.43 15.00
C VAL A 207 -18.79 -53.82 15.07
N GLN A 208 -17.47 -53.88 15.07
CA GLN A 208 -16.65 -55.08 15.25
C GLN A 208 -15.56 -54.80 16.29
N GLY A 209 -15.33 -55.73 17.21
CA GLY A 209 -14.27 -55.66 18.21
C GLY A 209 -13.83 -57.06 18.64
N ASP A 210 -12.62 -57.15 19.19
CA ASP A 210 -12.03 -58.41 19.65
C ASP A 210 -12.21 -58.56 21.17
N GLU A 211 -11.13 -58.27 21.92
CA GLU A 211 -11.04 -58.37 23.36
C GLU A 211 -11.45 -57.07 24.06
N HIS A 212 -12.68 -57.04 24.57
CA HIS A 212 -13.25 -55.92 25.30
C HIS A 212 -13.87 -56.39 26.60
N LEU A 213 -13.73 -55.61 27.67
CA LEU A 213 -14.48 -55.84 28.89
C LEU A 213 -15.93 -55.43 28.63
N ILE A 214 -16.86 -56.36 28.81
CA ILE A 214 -18.29 -56.13 28.65
C ILE A 214 -18.96 -56.21 30.01
N LYS A 215 -19.79 -55.22 30.33
CA LYS A 215 -20.66 -55.21 31.51
C LYS A 215 -22.06 -54.87 31.05
N TRP A 216 -23.03 -55.74 31.35
CA TRP A 216 -24.42 -55.51 30.98
C TRP A 216 -25.26 -55.40 32.24
N HIS A 217 -26.01 -54.30 32.35
CA HIS A 217 -27.02 -54.04 33.35
C HIS A 217 -28.40 -54.22 32.70
N PRO A 218 -28.94 -55.45 32.65
CA PRO A 218 -30.15 -55.76 31.89
C PRO A 218 -31.36 -54.95 32.34
N PHE A 219 -31.55 -54.76 33.66
CA PHE A 219 -32.71 -54.02 34.20
C PHE A 219 -32.60 -52.49 34.03
N GLU A 220 -31.39 -51.97 33.84
CA GLU A 220 -31.15 -50.57 33.47
C GLU A 220 -31.06 -50.40 31.94
N GLU A 221 -31.12 -51.50 31.18
CA GLU A 221 -31.04 -51.56 29.72
C GLU A 221 -29.74 -51.00 29.13
N GLN A 222 -28.64 -51.09 29.89
CA GLN A 222 -27.33 -50.56 29.49
C GLN A 222 -26.30 -51.67 29.32
N LEU A 223 -25.75 -51.81 28.11
CA LEU A 223 -24.59 -52.66 27.84
C LEU A 223 -23.37 -51.77 27.60
N PHE A 224 -22.38 -51.87 28.50
CA PHE A 224 -21.10 -51.19 28.41
C PHE A 224 -20.08 -52.10 27.73
N ALA A 225 -19.44 -51.59 26.68
CA ALA A 225 -18.29 -52.21 26.04
C ALA A 225 -17.09 -51.27 26.19
N TYR A 226 -16.19 -51.60 27.12
CA TYR A 226 -15.06 -50.74 27.44
C TYR A 226 -13.90 -50.91 26.44
N LYS A 227 -13.08 -49.87 26.35
CA LYS A 227 -11.87 -49.80 25.54
C LYS A 227 -10.97 -51.02 25.79
N GLY A 228 -10.70 -51.74 24.70
CA GLY A 228 -9.76 -52.86 24.66
C GLY A 228 -8.35 -52.43 24.23
N LYS A 229 -7.48 -53.42 23.98
CA LYS A 229 -6.15 -53.20 23.39
C LYS A 229 -6.23 -52.77 21.92
N LYS A 230 -7.21 -53.31 21.20
CA LYS A 230 -7.52 -52.98 19.82
C LYS A 230 -8.76 -52.08 19.78
N PRO A 231 -8.83 -51.12 18.83
CA PRO A 231 -10.02 -50.29 18.66
C PRO A 231 -11.20 -51.07 18.10
N PHE A 232 -12.41 -50.56 18.31
CA PHE A 232 -13.59 -51.02 17.58
C PHE A 232 -13.49 -50.56 16.12
N SER A 233 -13.76 -51.45 15.17
CA SER A 233 -13.98 -51.11 13.76
C SER A 233 -15.45 -50.78 13.56
N MET A 234 -15.75 -49.62 12.97
CA MET A 234 -17.10 -49.10 12.78
C MET A 234 -17.37 -48.74 11.32
N PHE A 235 -18.64 -48.74 10.93
CA PHE A 235 -19.11 -48.29 9.61
C PHE A 235 -18.41 -49.01 8.44
N ASP A 236 -18.35 -50.35 8.49
CA ASP A 236 -17.67 -51.19 7.51
C ASP A 236 -16.17 -50.85 7.38
N ASN A 237 -15.50 -50.68 8.52
CA ASN A 237 -14.06 -50.37 8.65
C ASN A 237 -13.65 -49.01 8.07
N GLN A 238 -14.60 -48.09 7.90
CA GLN A 238 -14.32 -46.69 7.51
C GLN A 238 -13.81 -45.83 8.68
N ALA A 239 -14.08 -46.24 9.91
CA ALA A 239 -13.59 -45.55 11.11
C ALA A 239 -13.25 -46.54 12.22
N LYS A 240 -12.33 -46.15 13.11
CA LYS A 240 -11.88 -46.95 14.25
C LYS A 240 -12.04 -46.15 15.54
N LEU A 241 -12.77 -46.69 16.51
CA LEU A 241 -12.98 -46.06 17.81
C LEU A 241 -12.05 -46.66 18.86
N THR A 242 -11.20 -45.82 19.45
CA THR A 242 -10.46 -46.13 20.68
C THR A 242 -11.12 -45.43 21.86
N GLY A 243 -12.09 -46.10 22.48
CA GLY A 243 -12.82 -45.61 23.65
C GLY A 243 -13.94 -46.55 24.07
N ASP A 244 -14.89 -46.05 24.85
CA ASP A 244 -15.98 -46.84 25.43
C ASP A 244 -17.27 -46.67 24.64
N LEU A 245 -18.10 -47.72 24.61
CA LEU A 245 -19.43 -47.73 23.99
C LEU A 245 -20.49 -48.09 25.02
N ILE A 246 -21.64 -47.42 24.94
CA ILE A 246 -22.84 -47.72 25.74
C ILE A 246 -23.99 -47.97 24.79
N LEU A 247 -24.46 -49.21 24.76
CA LEU A 247 -25.61 -49.64 23.97
C LEU A 247 -26.88 -49.60 24.81
N GLN A 248 -27.87 -48.85 24.33
CA GLN A 248 -29.19 -48.69 24.93
C GLN A 248 -30.29 -48.92 23.86
N PRO A 249 -31.55 -49.17 24.27
CA PRO A 249 -32.66 -49.26 23.32
C PRO A 249 -32.88 -48.00 22.48
N LEU A 250 -32.48 -46.84 23.00
CA LEU A 250 -32.60 -45.54 22.33
C LEU A 250 -31.46 -45.22 21.36
N GLY A 251 -30.35 -45.97 21.40
CA GLY A 251 -29.22 -45.74 20.50
C GLY A 251 -27.88 -46.22 21.06
N LEU A 252 -26.83 -45.96 20.29
CA LEU A 252 -25.44 -46.21 20.68
C LEU A 252 -24.73 -44.88 20.92
N VAL A 253 -24.15 -44.73 22.11
CA VAL A 253 -23.28 -43.60 22.42
C VAL A 253 -21.89 -44.10 22.77
N GLY A 254 -20.90 -43.21 22.72
CA GLY A 254 -19.55 -43.54 23.16
C GLY A 254 -18.65 -42.33 23.29
N ASP A 255 -17.40 -42.58 23.65
CA ASP A 255 -16.40 -41.54 23.84
C ASP A 255 -15.04 -41.99 23.30
N GLY A 256 -14.07 -41.07 23.26
CA GLY A 256 -12.68 -41.37 22.95
C GLY A 256 -12.22 -40.83 21.61
N LEU A 257 -11.29 -41.56 20.97
CA LEU A 257 -10.68 -41.17 19.70
C LEU A 257 -11.33 -41.95 18.55
N MET A 258 -12.01 -41.23 17.66
CA MET A 258 -12.44 -41.74 16.37
C MET A 258 -11.33 -41.46 15.35
N ASP A 259 -10.72 -42.52 14.84
CA ASP A 259 -9.65 -42.49 13.85
C ASP A 259 -10.20 -42.90 12.49
N MET A 260 -10.19 -41.97 11.56
CA MET A 260 -10.55 -42.15 10.15
C MET A 260 -9.29 -41.98 9.31
N GLU A 261 -9.27 -42.52 8.09
CA GLU A 261 -8.08 -42.54 7.22
C GLU A 261 -7.29 -41.21 7.13
N LYS A 262 -7.98 -40.05 7.19
CA LYS A 262 -7.39 -38.71 7.03
C LYS A 262 -7.77 -37.74 8.15
N ALA A 263 -8.50 -38.20 9.16
CA ALA A 263 -9.06 -37.35 10.20
C ALA A 263 -9.11 -38.07 11.55
N ARG A 264 -8.63 -37.39 12.60
CA ARG A 264 -8.72 -37.84 13.99
C ARG A 264 -9.65 -36.93 14.75
N LEU A 265 -10.69 -37.50 15.37
CA LEU A 265 -11.67 -36.76 16.15
C LEU A 265 -11.68 -37.26 17.59
N ARG A 266 -11.60 -36.36 18.55
CA ARG A 266 -11.63 -36.70 19.98
C ARG A 266 -12.81 -36.01 20.64
N SER A 267 -13.67 -36.80 21.28
CA SER A 267 -14.82 -36.32 22.04
C SER A 267 -15.02 -37.12 23.32
N ARG A 268 -15.75 -36.52 24.27
CA ARG A 268 -16.30 -37.21 25.44
C ARG A 268 -17.69 -37.79 25.19
N GLU A 269 -18.31 -37.42 24.08
CA GLU A 269 -19.68 -37.83 23.75
C GLU A 269 -19.88 -37.86 22.23
N TYR A 270 -20.11 -39.06 21.72
CA TYR A 270 -20.57 -39.35 20.38
C TYR A 270 -21.95 -39.99 20.45
N ALA A 271 -22.82 -39.60 19.52
CA ALA A 271 -24.04 -40.34 19.21
C ALA A 271 -23.86 -40.99 17.82
N PHE A 272 -24.06 -42.31 17.76
CA PHE A 272 -23.85 -43.10 16.56
C PHE A 272 -25.18 -43.56 15.96
N ASN A 273 -25.37 -43.30 14.68
CA ASN A 273 -26.49 -43.82 13.88
C ASN A 273 -25.98 -44.89 12.90
N ALA A 274 -26.84 -45.33 11.98
CA ALA A 274 -26.51 -46.44 11.08
C ALA A 274 -25.37 -46.12 10.11
N ILE A 275 -25.32 -44.87 9.63
CA ILE A 275 -24.44 -44.41 8.55
C ILE A 275 -23.74 -43.08 8.88
N ASP A 276 -23.98 -42.54 10.07
CA ASP A 276 -23.40 -41.27 10.50
C ASP A 276 -23.11 -41.28 12.01
N PHE A 277 -22.35 -40.28 12.45
CA PHE A 277 -22.24 -39.95 13.86
C PHE A 277 -22.11 -38.44 14.05
N HIS A 278 -22.48 -37.96 15.23
CA HIS A 278 -22.28 -36.58 15.62
C HIS A 278 -21.75 -36.43 17.04
N SER A 279 -21.19 -35.25 17.30
CA SER A 279 -20.75 -34.81 18.62
C SER A 279 -20.98 -33.30 18.76
N ASP A 280 -21.51 -32.88 19.92
CA ASP A 280 -21.68 -31.46 20.22
C ASP A 280 -20.37 -30.77 20.62
N THR A 281 -19.32 -31.52 20.96
CA THR A 281 -18.00 -30.95 21.29
C THR A 281 -16.91 -31.96 20.99
N ALA A 282 -16.15 -31.72 19.92
CA ALA A 282 -14.98 -32.50 19.57
C ALA A 282 -13.77 -31.60 19.23
N ASN A 283 -12.58 -32.20 19.35
CA ASN A 283 -11.35 -31.68 18.78
C ASN A 283 -11.03 -32.47 17.53
N VAL A 284 -10.57 -31.78 16.48
CA VAL A 284 -10.36 -32.40 15.16
C VAL A 284 -8.96 -32.10 14.65
N GLU A 285 -8.38 -33.10 14.02
CA GLU A 285 -7.10 -33.04 13.33
C GLU A 285 -7.25 -33.68 11.95
N PHE A 286 -6.73 -33.03 10.92
CA PHE A 286 -6.63 -33.54 9.57
C PHE A 286 -5.17 -33.68 9.20
N ASP A 287 -4.81 -34.81 8.59
CA ASP A 287 -3.47 -35.04 8.08
C ASP A 287 -3.39 -34.65 6.59
N VAL A 288 -2.19 -34.25 6.15
CA VAL A 288 -1.89 -34.13 4.73
C VAL A 288 -1.95 -35.53 4.11
N VAL A 289 -2.58 -35.65 2.94
CA VAL A 289 -2.84 -36.96 2.32
C VAL A 289 -1.54 -37.73 2.11
N ASN A 290 -1.53 -39.00 2.53
CA ASN A 290 -0.37 -39.90 2.50
C ASN A 290 0.82 -39.50 3.38
N THR A 291 0.63 -38.63 4.37
CA THR A 291 1.66 -38.29 5.37
C THR A 291 1.08 -38.33 6.79
N THR A 292 1.93 -38.15 7.80
CA THR A 292 1.51 -37.92 9.20
C THR A 292 1.64 -36.45 9.60
N GLU A 293 1.83 -35.56 8.63
CA GLU A 293 1.93 -34.13 8.86
C GLU A 293 0.53 -33.53 9.01
N LEU A 294 0.35 -32.70 10.04
CA LEU A 294 -0.92 -32.07 10.34
C LEU A 294 -1.25 -30.99 9.29
N ALA A 295 -2.34 -31.15 8.55
CA ALA A 295 -2.86 -30.17 7.59
C ALA A 295 -3.70 -29.08 8.28
N LEU A 296 -4.58 -29.49 9.20
CA LEU A 296 -5.44 -28.58 9.96
C LEU A 296 -5.74 -29.16 11.34
N ASN A 297 -5.73 -28.33 12.38
CA ASN A 297 -6.34 -28.66 13.66
C ASN A 297 -7.22 -27.54 14.19
N ALA A 298 -8.24 -27.94 14.93
CA ALA A 298 -9.18 -27.03 15.56
C ALA A 298 -9.87 -27.73 16.75
N ASN A 299 -10.17 -26.96 17.79
CA ASN A 299 -10.70 -27.49 19.05
C ASN A 299 -12.10 -26.95 19.33
N LYS A 300 -12.87 -27.67 20.16
CA LYS A 300 -14.18 -27.24 20.68
C LYS A 300 -15.17 -26.87 19.56
N MET A 301 -15.60 -27.88 18.80
CA MET A 301 -16.58 -27.71 17.71
C MET A 301 -17.66 -28.79 17.68
N LYS A 302 -18.80 -28.48 17.06
CA LYS A 302 -19.80 -29.48 16.69
C LYS A 302 -19.38 -30.20 15.43
N VAL A 303 -19.57 -31.52 15.41
CA VAL A 303 -19.18 -32.38 14.31
C VAL A 303 -20.35 -33.26 13.92
N TRP A 304 -20.54 -33.43 12.61
CA TRP A 304 -21.38 -34.47 12.02
C TRP A 304 -20.64 -35.09 10.84
N ILE A 305 -20.47 -36.41 10.84
CA ILE A 305 -19.82 -37.18 9.77
C ILE A 305 -20.84 -38.16 9.19
N ASP A 306 -21.07 -38.07 7.88
CA ASP A 306 -21.98 -38.92 7.13
C ASP A 306 -21.19 -39.73 6.08
N PHE A 307 -21.23 -41.05 6.22
CA PHE A 307 -20.53 -41.99 5.35
C PHE A 307 -21.27 -42.29 4.05
N GLU A 308 -22.58 -42.01 3.95
CA GLU A 308 -23.37 -42.17 2.73
C GLU A 308 -23.14 -40.98 1.79
N SER A 309 -23.25 -39.75 2.30
CA SER A 309 -22.96 -38.55 1.49
C SER A 309 -21.46 -38.24 1.36
N ARG A 310 -20.60 -38.99 2.07
CA ARG A 310 -19.13 -38.86 2.12
C ARG A 310 -18.70 -37.45 2.54
N LYS A 311 -19.35 -36.89 3.56
CA LYS A 311 -19.16 -35.52 4.03
C LYS A 311 -19.02 -35.44 5.55
N GLY A 312 -18.12 -34.56 6.00
CA GLY A 312 -18.09 -34.07 7.38
C GLY A 312 -18.49 -32.60 7.46
N ILE A 313 -19.29 -32.22 8.45
CA ILE A 313 -19.65 -30.83 8.74
C ILE A 313 -19.14 -30.47 10.13
N PHE A 314 -18.43 -29.35 10.19
CA PHE A 314 -17.77 -28.86 11.40
C PHE A 314 -18.25 -27.43 11.64
N ASN A 315 -18.88 -27.18 12.78
CA ASN A 315 -19.47 -25.88 13.13
C ASN A 315 -18.92 -25.37 14.47
N LYS A 316 -18.76 -24.05 14.58
CA LYS A 316 -18.54 -23.40 15.87
C LYS A 316 -19.68 -23.69 16.87
N ILE A 317 -19.35 -23.61 18.17
CA ILE A 317 -20.33 -23.75 19.27
C ILE A 317 -20.84 -22.38 19.72
N ASP A 318 -19.90 -21.49 20.07
CA ASP A 318 -20.19 -20.15 20.62
C ASP A 318 -19.68 -19.07 19.62
N ASN A 319 -18.47 -18.56 19.88
CA ASN A 319 -17.78 -17.52 19.11
C ASN A 319 -17.10 -18.09 17.86
N SER A 320 -16.19 -17.32 17.27
CA SER A 320 -15.31 -17.76 16.18
C SER A 320 -14.54 -19.04 16.52
N LEU A 321 -14.46 -19.96 15.56
CA LEU A 321 -13.61 -21.13 15.62
C LEU A 321 -12.20 -20.76 15.14
N LEU A 322 -11.20 -20.96 16.00
CA LEU A 322 -9.79 -20.81 15.61
C LEU A 322 -9.26 -22.13 15.04
N ALA A 323 -8.99 -22.13 13.74
CA ALA A 323 -8.32 -23.21 13.04
C ALA A 323 -6.85 -22.85 12.76
N ASN A 324 -5.95 -23.80 12.95
CA ASN A 324 -4.54 -23.65 12.63
C ASN A 324 -4.18 -24.56 11.45
N LEU A 325 -3.50 -23.99 10.47
CA LEU A 325 -3.11 -24.63 9.20
C LEU A 325 -1.58 -24.64 9.10
N PRO A 326 -0.89 -25.60 9.77
CA PRO A 326 0.56 -25.58 9.90
C PRO A 326 1.34 -25.49 8.57
N PRO A 327 1.01 -26.26 7.51
CA PRO A 327 1.79 -26.22 6.26
C PRO A 327 1.68 -24.87 5.55
N MET A 328 0.55 -24.17 5.75
CA MET A 328 0.35 -22.83 5.22
C MET A 328 1.07 -21.78 6.07
N MET A 329 1.36 -22.08 7.33
CA MET A 329 1.77 -21.13 8.36
C MET A 329 0.73 -20.02 8.57
N TYR A 330 -0.54 -20.41 8.50
CA TYR A 330 -1.69 -19.53 8.71
C TYR A 330 -2.56 -20.02 9.85
N ARG A 331 -3.21 -19.08 10.52
CA ARG A 331 -4.34 -19.31 11.41
C ARG A 331 -5.57 -18.64 10.83
N SER A 332 -6.74 -19.20 11.14
CA SER A 332 -8.00 -18.71 10.64
C SER A 332 -9.06 -18.65 11.73
N TYR A 333 -9.74 -17.51 11.83
CA TYR A 333 -11.00 -17.39 12.57
C TYR A 333 -12.15 -17.60 11.57
N LEU A 334 -12.97 -18.62 11.79
CA LEU A 334 -14.04 -19.05 10.89
C LEU A 334 -15.28 -19.54 11.63
N ASP A 335 -16.40 -19.74 10.93
CA ASP A 335 -17.64 -20.23 11.54
C ASP A 335 -17.84 -21.74 11.31
N MET A 336 -17.57 -22.20 10.09
CA MET A 336 -17.89 -23.56 9.64
C MET A 336 -16.94 -24.00 8.53
N PHE A 337 -16.67 -25.30 8.47
CA PHE A 337 -16.14 -25.93 7.27
C PHE A 337 -16.75 -27.30 7.01
N THR A 338 -16.79 -27.67 5.74
CA THR A 338 -17.22 -29.01 5.30
C THR A 338 -16.05 -29.76 4.70
N TRP A 339 -15.88 -31.01 5.10
CA TRP A 339 -14.90 -31.92 4.54
C TRP A 339 -15.55 -32.83 3.49
N GLY A 340 -15.06 -32.78 2.25
CA GLY A 340 -15.35 -33.81 1.26
C GLY A 340 -14.35 -34.96 1.41
N ILE A 341 -14.79 -36.10 1.96
CA ILE A 341 -13.90 -37.20 2.37
C ILE A 341 -13.10 -37.76 1.18
N ASP A 342 -13.74 -37.85 0.02
CA ASP A 342 -13.13 -38.36 -1.22
C ASP A 342 -12.38 -37.28 -2.00
N GLN A 343 -12.82 -36.02 -1.91
CA GLN A 343 -12.22 -34.90 -2.65
C GLN A 343 -10.92 -34.39 -2.03
N ASN A 344 -10.59 -34.79 -0.80
CA ASN A 344 -9.44 -34.29 -0.04
C ASN A 344 -9.45 -32.75 0.07
N GLU A 345 -10.64 -32.16 0.23
CA GLU A 345 -10.84 -30.72 0.26
C GLU A 345 -11.71 -30.32 1.45
N LEU A 346 -11.27 -29.29 2.16
CA LEU A 346 -12.07 -28.57 3.15
C LEU A 346 -12.64 -27.31 2.50
N THR A 347 -13.96 -27.13 2.58
CA THR A 347 -14.62 -25.90 2.14
C THR A 347 -15.07 -25.11 3.37
N ILE A 348 -14.42 -23.98 3.61
CA ILE A 348 -14.70 -23.06 4.70
C ILE A 348 -15.77 -22.07 4.23
N SER A 349 -16.79 -21.85 5.07
CA SER A 349 -17.90 -20.94 4.80
C SER A 349 -18.19 -20.10 6.02
N THR A 350 -17.99 -18.79 5.88
CA THR A 350 -18.14 -17.82 6.96
C THR A 350 -18.87 -16.59 6.41
N PRO A 351 -20.21 -16.56 6.45
CA PRO A 351 -20.97 -15.46 5.85
C PRO A 351 -21.00 -14.19 6.73
N SER A 352 -20.75 -14.33 8.04
CA SER A 352 -20.78 -13.24 9.02
C SER A 352 -19.41 -12.60 9.26
N GLN A 353 -19.42 -11.37 9.76
CA GLN A 353 -18.25 -10.77 10.39
C GLN A 353 -17.86 -11.58 11.63
N GLN A 354 -16.56 -11.75 11.84
CA GLN A 354 -16.06 -12.57 12.95
C GLN A 354 -16.12 -11.81 14.27
N GLN A 355 -16.81 -12.39 15.25
CA GLN A 355 -16.90 -11.86 16.61
C GLN A 355 -15.52 -11.75 17.29
N ALA A 356 -14.53 -12.55 16.87
CA ALA A 356 -13.14 -12.41 17.31
C ALA A 356 -12.55 -11.01 17.08
N VAL A 357 -13.08 -10.23 16.13
CA VAL A 357 -12.69 -8.83 15.90
C VAL A 357 -13.29 -7.92 16.98
N GLU A 358 -14.60 -8.06 17.23
CA GLU A 358 -15.34 -7.27 18.22
C GLU A 358 -14.83 -7.54 19.64
N MET A 359 -14.44 -8.78 19.92
CA MET A 359 -13.90 -9.22 21.22
C MET A 359 -12.39 -8.97 21.38
N GLU A 360 -11.73 -8.35 20.40
CA GLU A 360 -10.28 -8.08 20.38
C GLU A 360 -9.40 -9.35 20.46
N GLU A 361 -9.93 -10.52 20.12
CA GLU A 361 -9.18 -11.79 20.04
C GLU A 361 -8.29 -11.86 18.78
N PHE A 362 -8.67 -11.12 17.73
CA PHE A 362 -7.83 -10.88 16.56
C PHE A 362 -7.40 -9.41 16.52
N TYR A 363 -6.10 -9.18 16.66
CA TYR A 363 -5.50 -7.86 16.51
C TYR A 363 -4.14 -7.95 15.83
N VAL A 364 -3.95 -7.08 14.84
CA VAL A 364 -2.67 -6.88 14.16
C VAL A 364 -2.21 -5.45 14.43
N SER A 365 -1.01 -5.28 14.96
CA SER A 365 -0.47 -3.96 15.27
C SER A 365 -0.41 -3.06 14.03
N GLY A 366 -1.04 -1.88 14.09
CA GLY A 366 -1.09 -0.93 12.99
C GLY A 366 -2.06 -1.31 11.86
N MET A 367 -3.08 -2.12 12.16
CA MET A 367 -4.16 -2.45 11.22
C MET A 367 -5.04 -1.22 10.91
N ALA A 368 -5.09 -0.81 9.65
CA ALA A 368 -5.75 0.41 9.21
C ALA A 368 -7.29 0.30 9.10
N ASP A 369 -7.81 -0.91 8.96
CA ASP A 369 -9.21 -1.24 8.69
C ASP A 369 -9.89 -1.99 9.84
N ARG A 370 -9.36 -1.86 11.07
CA ARG A 370 -9.86 -2.56 12.25
C ARG A 370 -11.38 -2.45 12.41
N ASP A 371 -11.93 -1.26 12.19
CA ASP A 371 -13.36 -0.97 12.37
C ASP A 371 -14.20 -1.27 11.12
N THR A 372 -13.56 -1.69 10.02
CA THR A 372 -14.20 -1.89 8.71
C THR A 372 -13.91 -3.26 8.10
N ILE A 373 -13.40 -4.22 8.88
CA ILE A 373 -13.11 -5.58 8.42
C ILE A 373 -14.39 -6.18 7.81
N PRO A 374 -14.34 -6.69 6.56
CA PRO A 374 -15.52 -7.24 5.90
C PRO A 374 -15.96 -8.57 6.53
N SER A 375 -17.17 -9.02 6.19
CA SER A 375 -17.65 -10.34 6.60
C SER A 375 -16.86 -11.46 5.91
N GLY A 376 -16.48 -12.50 6.66
CA GLY A 376 -15.68 -13.60 6.15
C GLY A 376 -14.77 -14.23 7.20
N ALA A 377 -14.18 -15.37 6.85
CA ALA A 377 -13.10 -15.96 7.64
C ALA A 377 -11.84 -15.10 7.51
N ILE A 378 -11.16 -14.87 8.62
CA ILE A 378 -9.94 -14.06 8.69
C ILE A 378 -8.77 -15.01 8.63
N PHE A 379 -7.97 -14.96 7.57
CA PHE A 379 -6.74 -15.74 7.43
C PHE A 379 -5.57 -14.82 7.71
N TYR A 380 -4.71 -15.17 8.66
CA TYR A 380 -3.51 -14.40 8.96
C TYR A 380 -2.29 -15.30 9.11
N SER A 381 -1.18 -14.83 8.56
CA SER A 381 0.09 -15.53 8.60
C SER A 381 0.74 -15.42 9.98
N PHE A 382 1.41 -16.49 10.40
CA PHE A 382 2.39 -16.47 11.48
C PHE A 382 3.82 -16.72 10.98
N HIS A 383 4.04 -16.70 9.65
CA HIS A 383 5.37 -16.71 9.06
C HIS A 383 6.10 -15.41 9.39
N MET A 384 7.34 -15.51 9.89
CA MET A 384 8.10 -14.37 10.41
C MET A 384 8.34 -13.27 9.36
N GLU A 385 8.55 -13.65 8.10
CA GLU A 385 8.81 -12.71 7.00
C GLU A 385 7.55 -12.07 6.40
N GLU A 386 6.34 -12.55 6.73
CA GLU A 386 5.10 -12.07 6.12
C GLU A 386 4.43 -10.94 6.95
N ASP A 387 5.02 -10.56 8.08
CA ASP A 387 4.50 -9.50 8.96
C ASP A 387 3.01 -9.70 9.29
N SER A 388 2.56 -10.90 9.64
CA SER A 388 1.13 -11.19 9.86
C SER A 388 0.22 -10.70 8.74
N LEU A 389 0.64 -10.86 7.49
CA LEU A 389 -0.21 -10.62 6.32
C LEU A 389 -1.52 -11.36 6.51
N TYR A 390 -2.62 -10.65 6.26
CA TYR A 390 -3.95 -11.21 6.43
C TYR A 390 -4.85 -10.82 5.25
N PHE A 391 -5.88 -11.64 5.05
CA PHE A 391 -6.96 -11.36 4.13
C PHE A 391 -8.25 -11.97 4.69
N VAL A 392 -9.38 -11.46 4.21
CA VAL A 392 -10.70 -11.92 4.64
C VAL A 392 -11.47 -12.47 3.46
N SER A 393 -12.08 -13.64 3.65
CA SER A 393 -12.84 -14.32 2.61
C SER A 393 -14.01 -15.11 3.21
N PRO A 394 -15.24 -14.94 2.70
CA PRO A 394 -16.38 -15.73 3.15
C PRO A 394 -16.39 -17.17 2.63
N LYS A 395 -15.60 -17.47 1.59
CA LYS A 395 -15.57 -18.79 0.94
C LYS A 395 -14.14 -19.18 0.60
N VAL A 396 -13.65 -20.24 1.23
CA VAL A 396 -12.30 -20.73 1.01
C VAL A 396 -12.29 -22.23 0.78
N LYS A 397 -11.48 -22.68 -0.17
CA LYS A 397 -11.17 -24.09 -0.38
C LYS A 397 -9.73 -24.36 0.07
N TYR A 398 -9.55 -25.38 0.89
CA TYR A 398 -8.25 -25.83 1.36
C TYR A 398 -8.03 -27.29 0.95
N ASN A 399 -6.99 -27.54 0.16
CA ASN A 399 -6.67 -28.87 -0.35
C ASN A 399 -5.75 -29.61 0.62
N LEU A 400 -6.13 -30.82 1.04
CA LEU A 400 -5.38 -31.64 1.99
C LEU A 400 -4.27 -32.47 1.32
N ALA A 401 -4.33 -32.71 0.00
CA ALA A 401 -3.31 -33.47 -0.72
C ALA A 401 -2.12 -32.61 -1.14
N LYS A 402 -2.40 -31.40 -1.62
CA LYS A 402 -1.42 -30.36 -1.87
C LYS A 402 -1.87 -29.11 -1.09
N PRO A 403 -1.37 -28.92 0.15
CA PRO A 403 -1.71 -27.78 0.99
C PRO A 403 -1.67 -26.45 0.24
N ASN A 404 -2.87 -25.92 -0.02
CA ASN A 404 -3.09 -24.74 -0.83
C ASN A 404 -4.46 -24.15 -0.44
N ILE A 405 -4.49 -22.84 -0.22
CA ILE A 405 -5.69 -22.07 0.11
C ILE A 405 -6.12 -21.31 -1.15
N LYS A 406 -7.36 -21.57 -1.60
CA LYS A 406 -8.03 -20.80 -2.65
C LYS A 406 -9.19 -20.03 -2.05
N ALA A 407 -9.01 -18.73 -1.88
CA ALA A 407 -9.99 -17.83 -1.32
C ALA A 407 -10.78 -17.12 -2.44
N ASP A 408 -12.10 -17.06 -2.28
CA ASP A 408 -13.03 -16.37 -3.16
C ASP A 408 -13.65 -15.17 -2.42
N SER A 409 -14.09 -14.16 -3.15
CA SER A 409 -14.77 -12.98 -2.61
C SER A 409 -13.90 -12.17 -1.61
N VAL A 410 -12.59 -12.15 -1.81
CA VAL A 410 -11.65 -11.25 -1.13
C VAL A 410 -11.86 -9.82 -1.64
N SER A 411 -12.40 -8.95 -0.78
CA SER A 411 -12.75 -7.58 -1.17
C SER A 411 -11.53 -6.70 -1.41
N TYR A 412 -10.55 -6.79 -0.51
CA TYR A 412 -9.29 -6.08 -0.58
C TYR A 412 -8.23 -6.75 0.28
N ILE A 413 -6.98 -6.34 0.10
CA ILE A 413 -5.84 -6.64 0.96
C ILE A 413 -5.16 -5.30 1.25
N ILE A 414 -4.91 -4.99 2.53
CA ILE A 414 -4.16 -3.79 2.90
C ILE A 414 -2.70 -4.17 3.06
N VAL A 415 -1.84 -3.50 2.28
CA VAL A 415 -0.39 -3.69 2.33
C VAL A 415 0.29 -2.35 2.37
N ALA A 416 1.14 -2.13 3.38
CA ALA A 416 1.77 -0.85 3.65
C ALA A 416 0.73 0.28 3.77
N ASP A 417 0.71 1.22 2.82
CA ASP A 417 -0.27 2.30 2.71
C ASP A 417 -1.30 2.10 1.59
N ALA A 418 -1.30 0.97 0.89
CA ALA A 418 -2.15 0.73 -0.27
C ALA A 418 -3.30 -0.24 0.02
N ILE A 419 -4.43 0.00 -0.65
CA ILE A 419 -5.56 -0.93 -0.75
C ILE A 419 -5.43 -1.67 -2.09
N ILE A 420 -5.30 -2.99 -2.04
CA ILE A 420 -5.17 -3.85 -3.21
C ILE A 420 -6.49 -4.59 -3.41
N ASN A 421 -7.16 -4.36 -4.53
CA ASN A 421 -8.39 -5.07 -4.89
C ASN A 421 -8.07 -6.12 -5.97
N PRO A 422 -8.16 -7.43 -5.67
CA PRO A 422 -7.95 -8.48 -6.66
C PRO A 422 -9.02 -8.44 -7.75
N LYS A 423 -8.64 -8.57 -9.03
CA LYS A 423 -9.53 -8.48 -10.20
C LYS A 423 -10.80 -9.33 -10.09
N ASP A 424 -10.62 -10.61 -9.76
CA ASP A 424 -11.71 -11.59 -9.65
C ASP A 424 -12.14 -11.82 -8.19
N LYS A 425 -11.69 -10.96 -7.27
CA LYS A 425 -11.82 -11.15 -5.81
C LYS A 425 -11.26 -12.49 -5.32
N LYS A 426 -10.28 -13.04 -6.03
CA LYS A 426 -9.66 -14.33 -5.71
C LYS A 426 -8.22 -14.13 -5.25
N VAL A 427 -7.84 -14.92 -4.26
CA VAL A 427 -6.48 -15.00 -3.72
C VAL A 427 -6.10 -16.46 -3.57
N GLU A 428 -4.84 -16.77 -3.85
CA GLU A 428 -4.28 -18.10 -3.67
C GLU A 428 -3.03 -18.01 -2.79
N VAL A 429 -2.92 -18.92 -1.82
CA VAL A 429 -1.71 -19.10 -1.02
C VAL A 429 -1.31 -20.56 -1.14
N ASP A 430 -0.07 -20.80 -1.58
CA ASP A 430 0.53 -22.13 -1.65
C ASP A 430 1.51 -22.31 -0.49
N ALA A 431 1.61 -23.53 0.06
CA ALA A 431 2.51 -23.79 1.19
C ALA A 431 3.98 -23.44 0.89
N LYS A 432 4.43 -23.62 -0.37
CA LYS A 432 5.81 -23.35 -0.80
C LYS A 432 5.95 -21.99 -1.48
N GLU A 433 5.10 -21.70 -2.46
CA GLU A 433 5.19 -20.44 -3.22
C GLU A 433 4.62 -19.24 -2.45
N ARG A 434 4.06 -19.48 -1.26
CA ARG A 434 3.46 -18.48 -0.37
C ARG A 434 2.33 -17.73 -1.09
N PHE A 435 2.15 -16.43 -0.82
CA PHE A 435 1.08 -15.63 -1.41
C PHE A 435 1.29 -15.45 -2.92
N ILE A 436 0.42 -16.04 -3.74
CA ILE A 436 0.58 -16.07 -5.19
C ILE A 436 0.40 -14.66 -5.79
N PRO A 437 1.28 -14.21 -6.72
CA PRO A 437 1.17 -12.89 -7.34
C PRO A 437 -0.17 -12.65 -8.04
N LEU A 438 -0.75 -11.48 -7.79
CA LEU A 438 -2.02 -11.04 -8.37
C LEU A 438 -1.80 -10.43 -9.76
N LYS A 439 -2.76 -10.60 -10.66
CA LYS A 439 -2.70 -10.08 -12.03
C LYS A 439 -3.98 -9.32 -12.37
N GLY A 440 -3.83 -8.13 -12.95
CA GLY A 440 -4.95 -7.27 -13.35
C GLY A 440 -5.67 -6.61 -12.16
N SER A 441 -5.02 -6.53 -11.00
CA SER A 441 -5.58 -5.95 -9.79
C SER A 441 -5.60 -4.43 -9.84
N LEU A 442 -6.37 -3.84 -8.94
CA LEU A 442 -6.39 -2.39 -8.70
C LEU A 442 -5.57 -2.07 -7.43
N ILE A 443 -4.76 -1.03 -7.48
CA ILE A 443 -4.06 -0.46 -6.32
C ILE A 443 -4.60 0.95 -6.12
N THR A 444 -5.10 1.23 -4.92
CA THR A 444 -5.46 2.58 -4.49
C THR A 444 -4.48 3.02 -3.41
N ALA A 445 -3.75 4.11 -3.64
CA ALA A 445 -2.73 4.59 -2.72
C ALA A 445 -2.85 6.10 -2.45
N ASN A 446 -2.68 6.56 -1.21
CA ASN A 446 -2.69 5.78 0.04
C ASN A 446 -4.14 5.37 0.43
N TYR A 447 -4.34 4.60 1.50
CA TYR A 447 -5.67 4.19 1.96
C TYR A 447 -6.51 5.33 2.58
N THR A 448 -5.87 6.46 2.93
CA THR A 448 -6.48 7.64 3.57
C THR A 448 -7.00 8.65 2.55
N ASP A 449 -6.11 9.24 1.76
CA ASP A 449 -6.36 10.31 0.80
C ASP A 449 -6.73 9.78 -0.59
N ARG A 450 -6.21 8.60 -0.97
CA ARG A 450 -6.56 7.86 -2.19
C ARG A 450 -6.37 8.67 -3.48
N PHE A 451 -5.31 9.47 -3.55
CA PHE A 451 -5.02 10.32 -4.71
C PHE A 451 -4.71 9.54 -6.00
N HIS A 452 -4.11 8.36 -5.88
CA HIS A 452 -3.62 7.61 -7.03
C HIS A 452 -4.29 6.26 -7.13
N THR A 453 -4.76 5.94 -8.33
CA THR A 453 -5.33 4.64 -8.67
C THR A 453 -4.55 4.04 -9.83
N ILE A 454 -4.05 2.82 -9.62
CA ILE A 454 -3.24 2.09 -10.60
C ILE A 454 -4.01 0.82 -10.96
N TYR A 455 -4.30 0.64 -12.25
CA TYR A 455 -5.07 -0.49 -12.77
C TYR A 455 -4.21 -1.43 -13.61
N ASP A 456 -4.78 -2.57 -13.99
CA ASP A 456 -4.09 -3.68 -14.67
C ASP A 456 -2.78 -4.11 -13.98
N ALA A 457 -2.76 -4.01 -12.65
CA ALA A 457 -1.53 -4.18 -11.88
C ALA A 457 -1.16 -5.66 -11.75
N LYS A 458 0.12 -5.97 -11.93
CA LYS A 458 0.74 -7.24 -11.54
C LYS A 458 1.46 -7.02 -10.22
N ILE A 459 1.05 -7.72 -9.17
CA ILE A 459 1.43 -7.42 -7.79
C ILE A 459 2.00 -8.67 -7.11
N SER A 460 3.15 -8.54 -6.47
CA SER A 460 3.72 -9.51 -5.53
C SER A 460 3.67 -8.93 -4.12
N ILE A 461 3.20 -9.70 -3.14
CA ILE A 461 3.02 -9.26 -1.74
C ILE A 461 3.85 -10.18 -0.83
N PRO A 462 5.15 -9.88 -0.62
CA PRO A 462 5.98 -10.67 0.29
C PRO A 462 5.57 -10.53 1.76
N SER A 463 5.06 -9.38 2.19
CA SER A 463 4.65 -9.15 3.58
C SER A 463 3.56 -8.09 3.69
N ARG A 464 2.92 -7.96 4.86
CA ARG A 464 1.93 -6.90 5.14
C ARG A 464 2.48 -5.47 4.95
N LYS A 465 3.81 -5.28 5.01
CA LYS A 465 4.46 -3.97 4.91
C LYS A 465 5.13 -3.73 3.56
N LYS A 466 5.10 -4.71 2.66
CA LYS A 466 5.90 -4.67 1.43
C LYS A 466 5.16 -5.32 0.28
N TYR A 467 5.07 -4.61 -0.83
CA TYR A 467 4.68 -5.18 -2.11
C TYR A 467 5.51 -4.59 -3.24
N PHE A 468 5.51 -5.31 -4.36
CA PHE A 468 6.11 -4.90 -5.62
C PHE A 468 5.06 -4.99 -6.70
N ALA A 469 4.93 -3.97 -7.54
CA ALA A 469 3.98 -4.02 -8.63
C ALA A 469 4.49 -3.35 -9.91
N SER A 470 3.79 -3.65 -11.00
CA SER A 470 3.77 -2.87 -12.24
C SER A 470 2.32 -2.69 -12.64
N GLY A 471 1.97 -1.59 -13.29
CA GLY A 471 0.58 -1.29 -13.65
C GLY A 471 0.47 0.01 -14.42
N THR A 472 -0.76 0.43 -14.73
CA THR A 472 -1.02 1.64 -15.49
C THR A 472 -1.66 2.70 -14.61
N ILE A 473 -1.19 3.94 -14.70
CA ILE A 473 -1.78 5.10 -14.05
C ILE A 473 -2.18 6.13 -15.11
N ASP A 474 -3.30 6.80 -14.89
CA ASP A 474 -3.78 7.84 -15.80
C ASP A 474 -3.27 9.21 -15.36
N TYR A 475 -2.60 9.92 -16.27
CA TYR A 475 -2.35 11.35 -16.13
C TYR A 475 -3.50 12.13 -16.76
N VAL A 476 -4.11 13.04 -15.98
CA VAL A 476 -5.24 13.86 -16.42
C VAL A 476 -4.79 15.31 -16.50
N ASP A 477 -4.89 15.92 -17.69
CA ASP A 477 -4.46 17.30 -17.94
C ASP A 477 -5.54 18.36 -17.64
N GLU A 478 -5.26 19.64 -17.95
CA GLU A 478 -6.19 20.77 -17.73
C GLU A 478 -7.54 20.65 -18.48
N ASN A 479 -7.62 19.82 -19.52
CA ASN A 479 -8.81 19.61 -20.34
C ASN A 479 -9.50 18.27 -20.04
N ASP A 480 -9.16 17.63 -18.91
CA ASP A 480 -9.59 16.29 -18.54
C ASP A 480 -9.19 15.21 -19.58
N SER A 481 -8.16 15.47 -20.39
CA SER A 481 -7.63 14.48 -21.32
C SER A 481 -6.82 13.43 -20.56
N ILE A 482 -7.18 12.17 -20.75
CA ILE A 482 -6.54 11.02 -20.08
C ILE A 482 -5.37 10.51 -20.94
N GLN A 483 -4.20 10.42 -20.32
CA GLN A 483 -3.00 9.80 -20.90
C GLN A 483 -2.56 8.62 -20.01
N PRO A 484 -2.79 7.36 -20.44
CA PRO A 484 -2.37 6.20 -19.67
C PRO A 484 -0.86 6.01 -19.73
N ILE A 485 -0.23 5.79 -18.58
CA ILE A 485 1.22 5.62 -18.46
C ILE A 485 1.53 4.34 -17.72
N LEU A 486 2.42 3.53 -18.31
CA LEU A 486 2.89 2.29 -17.70
C LEU A 486 3.95 2.58 -16.62
N LEU A 487 3.62 2.24 -15.38
CA LEU A 487 4.54 2.17 -14.26
C LEU A 487 5.22 0.79 -14.27
N LYS A 488 6.51 0.76 -14.64
CA LYS A 488 7.29 -0.49 -14.65
C LYS A 488 7.59 -1.00 -13.25
N GLU A 489 7.70 -0.09 -12.29
CA GLU A 489 8.09 -0.41 -10.93
C GLU A 489 7.33 0.47 -9.93
N ILE A 490 6.59 -0.19 -9.05
CA ILE A 490 5.85 0.35 -7.92
C ILE A 490 6.35 -0.39 -6.69
N LYS A 491 6.75 0.37 -5.66
CA LYS A 491 7.37 -0.15 -4.44
C LYS A 491 6.89 0.61 -3.22
N VAL A 492 7.21 0.06 -2.05
CA VAL A 492 7.03 0.71 -0.76
C VAL A 492 8.38 1.26 -0.28
N ASP A 493 8.42 2.52 0.16
CA ASP A 493 9.59 3.15 0.78
C ASP A 493 9.84 2.67 2.22
N GLU A 494 10.94 3.10 2.83
CA GLU A 494 11.29 2.71 4.22
C GLU A 494 10.28 3.23 5.26
N GLN A 495 9.53 4.27 4.93
CA GLN A 495 8.49 4.87 5.77
C GLN A 495 7.11 4.20 5.54
N GLY A 496 7.03 3.16 4.71
CA GLY A 496 5.80 2.42 4.45
C GLY A 496 4.87 3.05 3.42
N ASN A 497 5.35 3.98 2.58
CA ASN A 497 4.53 4.64 1.57
C ASN A 497 4.78 4.10 0.18
N THR A 498 3.71 4.02 -0.61
CA THR A 498 3.77 3.65 -2.01
C THR A 498 4.42 4.77 -2.81
N PHE A 499 5.42 4.40 -3.62
CA PHE A 499 5.98 5.27 -4.63
C PHE A 499 6.15 4.51 -5.95
N ALA A 500 6.05 5.24 -7.05
CA ALA A 500 6.27 4.71 -8.38
C ALA A 500 7.05 5.72 -9.22
N GLY A 501 7.82 5.22 -10.18
CA GLY A 501 8.58 6.04 -11.10
C GLY A 501 8.45 5.55 -12.54
N GLY A 502 8.58 6.47 -13.48
CA GLY A 502 8.62 6.15 -14.89
C GLY A 502 9.41 7.18 -15.69
N THR A 503 9.64 6.85 -16.95
CA THR A 503 10.31 7.74 -17.90
C THR A 503 9.51 7.77 -19.18
N VAL A 504 9.38 8.96 -19.74
CA VAL A 504 8.74 9.24 -21.01
C VAL A 504 9.80 9.77 -21.97
N SER A 505 9.91 9.18 -23.16
CA SER A 505 10.90 9.58 -24.19
C SER A 505 10.21 9.95 -25.52
N GLN A 506 10.95 10.56 -26.46
CA GLN A 506 10.46 10.61 -27.85
C GLN A 506 10.60 9.19 -28.44
N PRO A 507 9.50 8.53 -28.86
CA PRO A 507 8.34 9.07 -29.58
C PRO A 507 7.00 9.14 -28.82
N ASP A 508 6.97 8.94 -27.50
CA ASP A 508 5.75 8.73 -26.68
C ASP A 508 4.71 9.88 -26.76
N SER A 509 5.10 11.05 -27.29
CA SER A 509 4.23 12.21 -27.54
C SER A 509 3.44 12.70 -26.32
N PHE A 510 3.91 12.37 -25.11
CA PHE A 510 3.29 12.76 -23.85
C PHE A 510 3.30 14.27 -23.64
N ARG A 511 2.22 14.76 -23.04
CA ARG A 511 2.00 16.18 -22.80
C ARG A 511 1.58 16.41 -21.35
N LEU A 512 2.17 17.43 -20.73
CA LEU A 512 1.71 17.94 -19.43
C LEU A 512 0.37 18.67 -19.58
N SER A 513 0.16 19.27 -20.76
CA SER A 513 -1.09 19.92 -21.19
C SER A 513 -1.09 20.04 -22.70
N PRO A 514 -2.20 20.45 -23.35
CA PRO A 514 -2.22 20.73 -24.78
C PRO A 514 -1.16 21.76 -25.23
N ARG A 515 -0.61 22.55 -24.29
CA ARG A 515 0.35 23.62 -24.52
C ARG A 515 1.79 23.28 -24.14
N PHE A 516 2.03 22.16 -23.46
CA PHE A 516 3.36 21.75 -23.01
C PHE A 516 3.61 20.25 -23.28
N GLY A 517 4.59 19.96 -24.13
CA GLY A 517 5.16 18.62 -24.27
C GLY A 517 6.17 18.33 -23.16
N PHE A 518 6.36 17.06 -22.81
CA PHE A 518 7.34 16.68 -21.80
C PHE A 518 8.12 15.41 -22.15
N ILE A 519 9.41 15.44 -21.82
CA ILE A 519 10.34 14.31 -21.96
C ILE A 519 11.18 14.25 -20.69
N GLY A 520 11.27 13.10 -20.06
CA GLY A 520 12.02 12.94 -18.82
C GLY A 520 11.42 11.89 -17.88
N SER A 521 11.89 11.89 -16.64
CA SER A 521 11.34 11.02 -15.61
C SER A 521 10.25 11.72 -14.80
N PHE A 522 9.37 10.91 -14.22
CA PHE A 522 8.36 11.36 -13.28
C PHE A 522 8.30 10.40 -12.09
N GLU A 523 7.94 10.94 -10.93
CA GLU A 523 7.78 10.20 -9.68
C GLU A 523 6.39 10.50 -9.11
N VAL A 524 5.69 9.43 -8.74
CA VAL A 524 4.37 9.45 -8.10
C VAL A 524 4.54 8.97 -6.66
N PHE A 525 4.19 9.83 -5.70
CA PHE A 525 4.22 9.51 -4.28
C PHE A 525 2.79 9.44 -3.76
N ALA A 526 2.43 8.37 -3.05
CA ALA A 526 1.07 8.15 -2.59
C ALA A 526 0.50 9.27 -1.70
N LYS A 527 1.38 9.93 -0.93
CA LYS A 527 1.04 11.07 -0.05
C LYS A 527 0.89 12.40 -0.78
N GLU A 528 1.38 12.50 -2.00
CA GLU A 528 1.42 13.76 -2.76
C GLU A 528 0.36 13.73 -3.85
N HIS A 529 -0.52 14.73 -3.90
CA HIS A 529 -1.53 14.78 -4.96
C HIS A 529 -0.91 14.97 -6.35
N PHE A 530 0.16 15.77 -6.43
CA PHE A 530 0.82 16.12 -7.69
C PHE A 530 2.14 15.39 -7.89
N TRP A 531 2.39 14.99 -9.14
CA TRP A 531 3.59 14.23 -9.51
C TRP A 531 4.81 15.13 -9.62
N LEU A 532 5.98 14.58 -9.31
CA LEU A 532 7.26 15.24 -9.45
C LEU A 532 7.84 14.90 -10.83
N PHE A 533 8.02 15.91 -11.68
CA PHE A 533 8.61 15.77 -13.00
C PHE A 533 10.07 16.23 -12.97
N ASN A 534 10.94 15.51 -13.67
CA ASN A 534 12.34 15.84 -13.86
C ASN A 534 12.74 15.61 -15.32
N GLY A 535 12.92 16.69 -16.07
CA GLY A 535 13.21 16.61 -17.49
C GLY A 535 12.95 17.91 -18.24
N GLY A 536 12.63 17.79 -19.52
CA GLY A 536 12.44 18.90 -20.44
C GLY A 536 10.97 19.17 -20.72
N ALA A 537 10.49 20.37 -20.37
CA ALA A 537 9.18 20.85 -20.81
C ALA A 537 9.32 21.73 -22.05
N GLN A 538 8.55 21.44 -23.10
CA GLN A 538 8.60 22.17 -24.37
C GLN A 538 7.29 22.94 -24.58
N PRO A 539 7.30 24.28 -24.70
CA PRO A 539 6.11 25.05 -25.06
C PRO A 539 5.69 24.71 -26.51
N LEU A 540 4.40 24.42 -26.69
CA LEU A 540 3.82 24.04 -27.98
C LEU A 540 3.04 25.23 -28.56
N TYR A 541 3.69 25.99 -29.44
CA TYR A 541 3.10 27.10 -30.18
C TYR A 541 3.33 26.95 -31.69
N SER A 542 2.47 27.57 -32.50
CA SER A 542 2.48 27.47 -33.97
C SER A 542 2.98 28.76 -34.62
N CYS A 543 4.18 29.22 -34.27
CA CYS A 543 4.82 30.39 -34.88
C CYS A 543 5.99 29.97 -35.79
N PRO A 544 5.87 30.10 -37.13
CA PRO A 544 6.88 29.61 -38.08
C PRO A 544 8.30 30.14 -37.86
N GLN A 545 8.44 31.35 -37.33
CA GLN A 545 9.71 32.02 -37.10
C GLN A 545 10.41 31.58 -35.81
N LEU A 546 9.74 30.78 -34.96
CA LEU A 546 10.28 30.32 -33.68
C LEU A 546 10.33 28.80 -33.62
N LYS A 547 11.49 28.27 -33.21
CA LYS A 547 11.65 26.86 -32.88
C LYS A 547 11.76 26.70 -31.36
N SER A 548 10.69 26.21 -30.73
CA SER A 548 10.68 25.92 -29.29
C SER A 548 11.75 24.89 -28.91
N SER A 549 12.47 25.11 -27.82
CA SER A 549 13.32 24.11 -27.17
C SER A 549 12.65 23.60 -25.90
N ASN A 550 13.10 22.47 -25.38
CA ASN A 550 12.68 22.02 -24.04
C ASN A 550 13.50 22.75 -22.98
N VAL A 551 12.88 23.24 -21.91
CA VAL A 551 13.60 23.75 -20.73
C VAL A 551 13.74 22.64 -19.71
N ASN A 552 14.97 22.41 -19.24
CA ASN A 552 15.24 21.45 -18.18
C ASN A 552 14.76 21.98 -16.83
N PHE A 553 13.98 21.19 -16.10
CA PHE A 553 13.43 21.53 -14.80
C PHE A 553 13.21 20.29 -13.93
N LYS A 554 13.09 20.50 -12.62
CA LYS A 554 12.60 19.52 -11.66
C LYS A 554 11.56 20.16 -10.74
N ALA A 555 10.31 19.73 -10.81
CA ALA A 555 9.22 20.32 -10.02
C ALA A 555 7.98 19.42 -9.91
N ARG A 556 7.21 19.60 -8.83
CA ARG A 556 5.85 19.09 -8.76
C ARG A 556 4.92 19.99 -9.54
N LEU A 557 4.08 19.40 -10.39
CA LEU A 557 3.22 20.15 -11.30
C LEU A 557 1.75 19.83 -11.07
N GLU A 558 0.95 20.88 -10.90
CA GLU A 558 -0.52 20.81 -10.90
C GLU A 558 -1.03 20.85 -12.35
N PRO A 559 -1.68 19.78 -12.86
CA PRO A 559 -2.08 19.71 -14.26
C PRO A 559 -3.04 20.83 -14.70
N LYS A 560 -3.93 21.28 -13.81
CA LYS A 560 -4.91 22.35 -14.07
C LYS A 560 -4.30 23.76 -14.09
N ASN A 561 -3.09 23.94 -13.57
CA ASN A 561 -2.45 25.24 -13.45
C ASN A 561 -0.92 25.12 -13.50
N LEU A 562 -0.40 24.83 -14.70
CA LEU A 562 1.02 24.58 -14.89
C LEU A 562 1.87 25.84 -14.75
N TYR A 563 2.86 25.78 -13.86
CA TYR A 563 3.98 26.72 -13.75
C TYR A 563 5.29 25.95 -13.87
N ILE A 564 5.88 25.95 -15.07
CA ILE A 564 7.16 25.26 -15.32
C ILE A 564 8.29 26.18 -14.85
N PRO A 565 9.14 25.78 -13.88
CA PRO A 565 10.23 26.62 -13.44
C PRO A 565 11.25 26.86 -14.55
N VAL A 566 11.70 28.10 -14.66
CA VAL A 566 12.74 28.53 -15.61
C VAL A 566 13.81 29.28 -14.82
N PRO A 567 15.02 28.73 -14.67
CA PRO A 567 16.09 29.42 -13.96
C PRO A 567 16.60 30.63 -14.77
N GLU A 568 17.38 31.50 -14.14
CA GLU A 568 17.93 32.71 -14.79
C GLU A 568 18.81 32.40 -16.01
N SER A 569 19.54 31.28 -15.97
CA SER A 569 20.31 30.74 -17.09
C SER A 569 19.71 29.41 -17.55
N PRO A 570 18.58 29.44 -18.29
CA PRO A 570 17.87 28.22 -18.70
C PRO A 570 18.69 27.43 -19.70
N ARG A 571 18.61 26.10 -19.60
CA ARG A 571 19.24 25.16 -20.51
C ARG A 571 18.24 24.10 -20.94
N ASN A 572 18.42 23.56 -22.13
CA ASN A 572 17.69 22.37 -22.56
C ASN A 572 18.34 21.09 -22.04
N LEU A 573 17.72 19.94 -22.35
CA LEU A 573 18.21 18.62 -21.96
C LEU A 573 19.61 18.30 -22.51
N ASN A 574 20.03 18.94 -23.62
CA ASN A 574 21.37 18.81 -24.22
C ASN A 574 22.37 19.83 -23.68
N MET A 575 22.03 20.53 -22.58
CA MET A 575 22.85 21.57 -21.96
C MET A 575 23.12 22.81 -22.82
N ILE A 576 22.36 22.99 -23.90
CA ILE A 576 22.39 24.20 -24.72
C ILE A 576 21.68 25.32 -23.98
N SER A 577 22.30 26.50 -23.93
CA SER A 577 21.71 27.67 -23.27
C SER A 577 20.50 28.19 -24.06
N LEU A 578 19.43 28.48 -23.34
CA LEU A 578 18.20 29.03 -23.88
C LEU A 578 18.13 30.53 -23.63
N ILE A 579 17.47 31.25 -24.53
CA ILE A 579 17.30 32.68 -24.44
C ILE A 579 15.86 33.06 -24.83
N SER A 580 15.35 34.11 -24.18
CA SER A 580 13.99 34.62 -24.40
C SER A 580 14.00 36.14 -24.53
N GLY A 581 13.00 36.67 -25.26
CA GLY A 581 12.80 38.09 -25.47
C GLY A 581 13.16 38.53 -26.89
N SER A 582 13.30 39.83 -27.07
CA SER A 582 13.91 40.41 -28.27
C SER A 582 15.42 40.42 -28.09
N ILE A 583 16.14 39.76 -28.99
CA ILE A 583 17.57 39.46 -28.84
C ILE A 583 18.35 40.14 -29.93
N VAL A 584 19.47 40.77 -29.56
CA VAL A 584 20.42 41.39 -30.47
C VAL A 584 21.71 40.58 -30.46
N THR A 585 22.14 40.12 -31.64
CA THR A 585 23.46 39.53 -31.83
C THR A 585 24.49 40.65 -31.91
N VAL A 586 25.43 40.71 -30.97
CA VAL A 586 26.34 41.86 -30.82
C VAL A 586 27.27 42.03 -32.03
N ASP A 587 27.75 40.93 -32.61
CA ASP A 587 28.75 40.96 -33.68
C ASP A 587 28.16 41.28 -35.06
N SER A 588 26.94 40.78 -35.33
CA SER A 588 26.25 40.97 -36.62
C SER A 588 25.16 42.06 -36.57
N ILE A 589 24.76 42.48 -35.37
CA ILE A 589 23.75 43.52 -35.10
C ILE A 589 22.37 43.14 -35.71
N HIS A 590 22.08 41.83 -35.77
CA HIS A 590 20.77 41.31 -36.17
C HIS A 590 19.86 41.17 -34.96
N LEU A 591 18.59 41.52 -35.14
CA LEU A 591 17.55 41.31 -34.15
C LEU A 591 16.83 40.00 -34.45
N TYR A 592 16.57 39.17 -33.44
CA TYR A 592 15.70 38.01 -33.57
C TYR A 592 14.87 37.78 -32.30
N PRO A 593 13.66 37.22 -32.42
CA PRO A 593 12.81 36.89 -31.27
C PRO A 593 13.14 35.51 -30.72
N GLY A 594 12.90 35.29 -29.42
CA GLY A 594 13.02 33.99 -28.78
C GLY A 594 12.05 33.83 -27.61
N LEU A 595 11.54 32.61 -27.42
CA LEU A 595 10.88 32.17 -26.19
C LEU A 595 11.39 30.77 -25.87
N LEU A 596 12.37 30.67 -24.96
CA LEU A 596 13.11 29.44 -24.66
C LEU A 596 13.67 28.78 -25.92
N THR A 597 14.23 29.58 -26.82
CA THR A 597 14.90 29.10 -28.04
C THR A 597 16.37 28.87 -27.77
N ASP A 598 16.98 27.93 -28.48
CA ASP A 598 18.43 27.73 -28.44
C ASP A 598 19.15 29.05 -28.79
N ARG A 599 20.10 29.43 -27.94
CA ARG A 599 20.93 30.63 -28.16
C ARG A 599 21.84 30.40 -29.36
N LYS A 600 21.87 31.36 -30.30
CA LYS A 600 22.63 31.23 -31.55
C LYS A 600 24.12 31.50 -31.33
N GLU A 601 24.42 32.58 -30.62
CA GLU A 601 25.78 33.06 -30.35
C GLU A 601 26.00 33.32 -28.86
N HIS A 602 27.23 33.06 -28.38
CA HIS A 602 27.59 33.32 -26.97
C HIS A 602 27.52 34.81 -26.59
N ASN A 603 27.55 35.72 -27.57
CA ASN A 603 27.46 37.15 -27.34
C ASN A 603 26.04 37.71 -27.46
N ASP A 604 25.03 36.89 -27.79
CA ASP A 604 23.63 37.35 -27.92
C ASP A 604 23.12 37.99 -26.63
N LYS A 605 22.51 39.17 -26.71
CA LYS A 605 21.94 39.87 -25.55
C LYS A 605 20.45 40.09 -25.75
N ASN A 606 19.65 39.68 -24.77
CA ASN A 606 18.23 40.01 -24.73
C ASN A 606 18.02 41.42 -24.16
N LEU A 607 17.08 42.15 -24.76
CA LEU A 607 16.73 43.49 -24.33
C LEU A 607 16.01 43.51 -22.98
N VAL A 608 15.20 42.47 -22.70
CA VAL A 608 14.56 42.26 -21.40
C VAL A 608 14.79 40.80 -21.01
N ASN A 609 15.27 40.56 -19.79
CA ASN A 609 15.55 39.22 -19.29
C ASN A 609 14.52 38.78 -18.25
N ALA A 610 13.70 37.77 -18.55
CA ALA A 610 12.72 37.24 -17.62
C ALA A 610 13.00 35.76 -17.30
N TYR A 611 12.85 35.41 -16.02
CA TYR A 611 13.01 34.06 -15.47
C TYR A 611 12.01 33.87 -14.32
N GLY A 612 11.91 32.66 -13.77
CA GLY A 612 10.95 32.30 -12.73
C GLY A 612 10.12 31.11 -13.18
N TYR A 613 9.00 31.37 -13.86
CA TYR A 613 8.09 30.35 -14.35
C TYR A 613 7.60 30.64 -15.76
N MET A 614 7.42 29.58 -16.55
CA MET A 614 6.67 29.59 -17.79
C MET A 614 5.24 29.10 -17.51
N HIS A 615 4.26 29.88 -17.92
CA HIS A 615 2.83 29.62 -17.72
C HIS A 615 2.06 29.97 -19.00
N TYR A 616 1.03 29.19 -19.33
CA TYR A 616 0.12 29.53 -20.41
C TYR A 616 -1.20 30.07 -19.85
N SER A 617 -1.52 31.32 -20.18
CA SER A 617 -2.76 31.95 -19.71
C SER A 617 -3.88 31.72 -20.71
N ASN A 618 -4.81 30.80 -20.38
CA ASN A 618 -6.02 30.56 -21.17
C ASN A 618 -6.86 31.85 -21.34
N LYS A 619 -6.96 32.68 -20.28
CA LYS A 619 -7.71 33.96 -20.32
C LYS A 619 -7.12 35.00 -21.28
N ARG A 620 -5.79 35.00 -21.48
CA ARG A 620 -5.06 35.98 -22.30
C ARG A 620 -4.54 35.41 -23.62
N ASN A 621 -4.81 34.12 -23.88
CA ASN A 621 -4.33 33.31 -25.00
C ASN A 621 -2.83 33.54 -25.32
N ARG A 622 -1.97 33.38 -24.32
CA ARG A 622 -0.52 33.63 -24.48
C ARG A 622 0.34 32.85 -23.50
N PHE A 623 1.54 32.50 -23.94
CA PHE A 623 2.62 32.04 -23.07
C PHE A 623 3.21 33.24 -22.31
N MET A 624 3.59 33.04 -21.05
CA MET A 624 4.13 34.06 -20.16
C MET A 624 5.33 33.50 -19.41
N LEU A 625 6.42 34.26 -19.37
CA LEU A 625 7.66 33.95 -18.66
C LEU A 625 8.02 35.11 -17.72
N GLY A 626 8.08 34.83 -16.42
CA GLY A 626 8.41 35.80 -15.38
C GLY A 626 8.23 35.24 -13.97
N SER A 627 8.32 36.08 -12.94
CA SER A 627 7.99 35.66 -11.58
C SER A 627 6.50 35.31 -11.46
N LYS A 628 6.16 34.46 -10.48
CA LYS A 628 4.76 34.05 -10.28
C LYS A 628 3.87 35.26 -9.96
N GLU A 629 4.40 36.20 -9.17
CA GLU A 629 3.75 37.46 -8.82
C GLU A 629 3.48 38.30 -10.07
N LYS A 630 4.48 38.46 -10.95
CA LYS A 630 4.38 39.26 -12.18
C LYS A 630 3.45 38.63 -13.22
N ILE A 631 3.40 37.31 -13.31
CA ILE A 631 2.47 36.59 -14.20
C ILE A 631 1.03 36.83 -13.76
N ASN A 632 0.77 36.71 -12.46
CA ASN A 632 -0.57 36.85 -11.88
C ASN A 632 -1.04 38.31 -11.85
N ASP A 633 -0.15 39.23 -11.50
CA ASP A 633 -0.35 40.67 -11.51
C ASP A 633 0.66 41.37 -12.44
N PRO A 634 0.28 41.63 -13.70
CA PRO A 634 1.15 42.32 -14.66
C PRO A 634 1.50 43.77 -14.29
N ASP A 635 0.80 44.38 -13.34
CA ASP A 635 1.09 45.76 -12.92
C ASP A 635 2.14 45.82 -11.80
N SER A 636 2.54 44.67 -11.24
CA SER A 636 3.61 44.55 -10.25
C SER A 636 5.01 44.74 -10.84
N ARG A 637 6.05 44.77 -9.99
CA ARG A 637 7.46 44.86 -10.40
C ARG A 637 7.98 43.54 -10.99
N GLY A 638 9.03 43.63 -11.79
CA GLY A 638 9.74 42.51 -12.40
C GLY A 638 9.56 42.42 -13.91
N ASN A 639 10.40 41.58 -14.52
CA ASN A 639 10.40 41.39 -15.97
C ASN A 639 9.38 40.33 -16.38
N LEU A 640 8.73 40.56 -17.52
CA LEU A 640 7.75 39.67 -18.12
C LEU A 640 7.98 39.57 -19.63
N ILE A 641 8.07 38.35 -20.14
CA ILE A 641 8.05 38.07 -21.58
C ILE A 641 6.77 37.30 -21.87
N SER A 642 6.04 37.66 -22.91
CA SER A 642 4.86 36.90 -23.33
C SER A 642 4.76 36.77 -24.84
N LEU A 643 4.27 35.62 -25.31
CA LEU A 643 4.09 35.31 -26.72
C LEU A 643 2.63 34.98 -26.98
N THR A 644 2.00 35.76 -27.86
CA THR A 644 0.66 35.46 -28.37
C THR A 644 0.75 34.43 -29.49
N SER A 645 -0.02 33.35 -29.39
CA SER A 645 0.01 32.26 -30.39
C SER A 645 -0.72 32.61 -31.68
N ASP A 646 -1.70 33.52 -31.64
CA ASP A 646 -2.60 33.79 -32.78
C ASP A 646 -1.95 34.69 -33.84
N PHE A 647 -1.20 35.70 -33.39
CA PHE A 647 -0.59 36.71 -34.26
C PHE A 647 0.94 36.68 -34.24
N CYS A 648 1.54 35.74 -33.49
CA CYS A 648 2.99 35.65 -33.31
C CYS A 648 3.63 37.00 -32.94
N MET A 649 3.08 37.66 -31.94
CA MET A 649 3.66 38.87 -31.36
C MET A 649 4.30 38.55 -30.00
N LEU A 650 5.55 38.98 -29.84
CA LEU A 650 6.31 38.86 -28.61
C LEU A 650 6.28 40.21 -27.88
N PHE A 651 5.77 40.19 -26.65
CA PHE A 651 5.77 41.32 -25.75
C PHE A 651 6.83 41.11 -24.68
N SER A 652 7.59 42.15 -24.37
CA SER A 652 8.50 42.14 -23.22
C SER A 652 8.28 43.40 -22.40
N GLU A 653 8.34 43.27 -21.09
CA GLU A 653 8.14 44.37 -20.15
C GLU A 653 9.15 44.27 -19.00
N GLY A 654 9.66 45.43 -18.57
CA GLY A 654 10.49 45.56 -17.38
C GLY A 654 11.76 46.38 -17.66
N LYS A 655 12.86 46.02 -16.99
CA LYS A 655 14.17 46.65 -17.21
C LYS A 655 14.70 46.32 -18.60
N VAL A 656 15.03 47.36 -19.36
CA VAL A 656 15.53 47.26 -20.73
C VAL A 656 17.04 47.45 -20.73
N ASN A 657 17.76 46.39 -21.09
CA ASN A 657 19.20 46.40 -21.25
C ASN A 657 19.54 46.66 -22.72
N LEU A 658 19.85 47.91 -23.05
CA LEU A 658 20.32 48.24 -24.39
C LEU A 658 21.75 47.69 -24.57
N PRO A 659 22.06 46.95 -25.64
CA PRO A 659 23.37 46.34 -25.86
C PRO A 659 24.37 47.39 -26.39
N ILE A 660 24.53 48.48 -25.64
CA ILE A 660 25.30 49.66 -26.02
C ILE A 660 26.41 49.97 -25.01
N ASN A 661 27.51 50.53 -25.47
CA ASN A 661 28.64 51.00 -24.69
C ASN A 661 28.87 52.50 -24.98
N LEU A 662 28.23 53.35 -24.16
CA LEU A 662 28.37 54.80 -24.22
C LEU A 662 29.48 55.33 -23.29
N GLY A 663 30.40 54.48 -22.81
CA GLY A 663 31.50 54.90 -21.92
C GLY A 663 31.00 55.44 -20.58
N GLN A 664 31.21 56.73 -20.31
CA GLN A 664 30.82 57.37 -19.04
C GLN A 664 29.38 57.90 -19.02
N ILE A 665 28.61 57.71 -20.10
CA ILE A 665 27.17 58.00 -20.11
C ILE A 665 26.44 56.76 -19.60
N ASN A 666 25.95 56.84 -18.36
CA ASN A 666 25.15 55.79 -17.76
C ASN A 666 23.69 55.98 -18.16
N HIS A 667 22.99 54.88 -18.42
CA HIS A 667 21.57 54.89 -18.70
C HIS A 667 20.83 53.91 -17.80
N PHE A 668 19.60 54.26 -17.43
CA PHE A 668 18.64 53.35 -16.83
C PHE A 668 17.36 53.41 -17.64
N THR A 669 16.99 52.29 -18.25
CA THR A 669 15.84 52.21 -19.15
C THR A 669 14.88 51.14 -18.67
N THR A 670 13.60 51.46 -18.63
CA THR A 670 12.51 50.52 -18.38
C THR A 670 11.42 50.73 -19.41
N GLY A 671 10.63 49.70 -19.71
CA GLY A 671 9.48 49.89 -20.58
C GLY A 671 8.90 48.62 -21.16
N THR A 672 8.12 48.81 -22.21
CA THR A 672 7.41 47.76 -22.94
C THR A 672 7.91 47.68 -24.37
N LEU A 673 8.28 46.49 -24.81
CA LEU A 673 8.75 46.15 -26.14
C LEU A 673 7.70 45.28 -26.82
N THR A 674 7.39 45.58 -28.08
CA THR A 674 6.52 44.78 -28.95
C THR A 674 7.32 44.40 -30.19
N HIS A 675 7.54 43.11 -30.37
CA HIS A 675 8.29 42.56 -31.49
C HIS A 675 7.36 41.71 -32.35
N ASN A 676 7.10 42.17 -33.57
CA ASN A 676 6.32 41.45 -34.56
C ASN A 676 7.23 40.43 -35.26
N LEU A 677 6.92 39.14 -35.16
CA LEU A 677 7.77 38.08 -35.71
C LEU A 677 7.68 37.98 -37.23
N SER A 678 6.61 38.50 -37.86
CA SER A 678 6.39 38.36 -39.31
C SER A 678 7.36 39.21 -40.14
N ASP A 679 7.64 40.43 -39.69
CA ASP A 679 8.51 41.41 -40.34
C ASP A 679 9.75 41.77 -39.49
N SER A 680 9.92 41.13 -38.32
CA SER A 680 10.99 41.36 -37.37
C SER A 680 11.08 42.82 -36.87
N THR A 681 9.95 43.54 -36.85
CA THR A 681 9.91 44.93 -36.37
C THR A 681 9.83 45.01 -34.86
N LEU A 682 10.70 45.84 -34.25
CA LEU A 682 10.71 46.09 -32.81
C LEU A 682 10.33 47.52 -32.51
N ASN A 683 9.22 47.66 -31.78
CA ASN A 683 8.75 48.93 -31.22
C ASN A 683 8.92 48.92 -29.70
N MET A 684 9.35 50.04 -29.16
CA MET A 684 9.67 50.22 -27.75
C MET A 684 8.95 51.47 -27.25
N ASN A 685 8.32 51.38 -26.08
CA ASN A 685 7.85 52.53 -25.32
C ASN A 685 8.57 52.46 -23.99
N VAL A 686 9.41 53.44 -23.69
CA VAL A 686 10.36 53.39 -22.59
C VAL A 686 10.38 54.68 -21.79
N VAL A 687 10.79 54.54 -20.53
CA VAL A 687 11.31 55.60 -19.68
C VAL A 687 12.82 55.44 -19.66
N MET A 688 13.57 56.49 -20.01
CA MET A 688 15.03 56.46 -20.13
C MET A 688 15.65 57.58 -19.31
N GLU A 689 16.46 57.22 -18.32
CA GLU A 689 17.36 58.14 -17.61
C GLU A 689 18.72 58.14 -18.29
N LEU A 690 19.29 59.32 -18.50
CA LEU A 690 20.67 59.50 -18.94
C LEU A 690 21.43 60.31 -17.88
N LYS A 691 22.55 59.76 -17.41
CA LYS A 691 23.44 60.40 -16.45
C LYS A 691 24.83 60.52 -17.03
N PHE A 692 25.27 61.75 -17.22
CA PHE A 692 26.58 62.11 -17.76
C PHE A 692 27.11 63.39 -17.09
N HIS A 693 28.43 63.51 -17.01
CA HIS A 693 29.08 64.68 -16.40
C HIS A 693 28.85 65.93 -17.26
N PHE A 694 28.29 67.00 -16.69
CA PHE A 694 27.95 68.21 -17.44
C PHE A 694 27.87 69.45 -16.54
N ASN A 695 27.80 70.64 -17.13
CA ASN A 695 27.66 71.90 -16.38
C ASN A 695 26.23 72.08 -15.84
N PRO A 696 26.02 72.20 -14.51
CA PRO A 696 24.69 72.34 -13.92
C PRO A 696 23.94 73.61 -14.35
N LEU A 697 24.63 74.74 -14.51
CA LEU A 697 24.02 76.01 -14.92
C LEU A 697 23.48 75.92 -16.35
N SER A 698 24.19 75.21 -17.23
CA SER A 698 23.70 74.94 -18.59
C SER A 698 22.44 74.07 -18.59
N LEU A 699 22.39 73.01 -17.78
CA LEU A 699 21.16 72.20 -17.64
C LEU A 699 20.00 73.02 -17.09
N GLU A 700 20.25 73.90 -16.11
CA GLU A 700 19.25 74.80 -15.55
C GLU A 700 18.72 75.80 -16.58
N ALA A 701 19.59 76.38 -17.42
CA ALA A 701 19.18 77.24 -18.52
C ALA A 701 18.25 76.51 -19.51
N MET A 702 18.61 75.29 -19.92
CA MET A 702 17.75 74.45 -20.78
C MET A 702 16.42 74.11 -20.11
N ALA A 703 16.45 73.77 -18.81
CA ALA A 703 15.25 73.44 -18.05
C ALA A 703 14.27 74.63 -17.97
N ASN A 704 14.78 75.83 -17.71
CA ASN A 704 13.98 77.05 -17.61
C ASN A 704 13.35 77.43 -18.95
N ASP A 705 14.10 77.35 -20.05
CA ASP A 705 13.60 77.66 -21.39
C ASP A 705 12.42 76.77 -21.78
N ILE A 706 12.51 75.46 -21.52
CA ILE A 706 11.44 74.50 -21.83
C ILE A 706 10.24 74.71 -20.89
N THR A 707 10.48 74.97 -19.60
CA THR A 707 9.40 75.13 -18.60
C THR A 707 8.59 76.40 -18.84
N GLN A 708 9.24 77.49 -19.25
CA GLN A 708 8.59 78.78 -19.50
C GLN A 708 7.90 78.86 -20.87
N LYS A 709 8.12 77.88 -21.76
CA LYS A 709 7.52 77.87 -23.10
C LYS A 709 6.00 77.58 -23.05
N PRO A 710 5.13 78.55 -23.42
CA PRO A 710 3.70 78.29 -23.52
C PRO A 710 3.39 77.35 -24.70
N GLY A 711 2.34 76.54 -24.54
CA GLY A 711 1.79 75.69 -25.62
C GLY A 711 2.38 74.28 -25.72
N LEU A 712 3.42 73.93 -24.95
CA LEU A 712 3.94 72.56 -24.92
C LEU A 712 2.97 71.60 -24.21
N LEU A 713 2.74 70.44 -24.83
CA LEU A 713 1.88 69.38 -24.28
C LEU A 713 2.53 68.79 -23.02
N ASN A 714 1.71 68.45 -22.02
CA ASN A 714 2.20 67.77 -20.81
C ASN A 714 2.47 66.28 -21.09
N VAL A 715 3.45 65.72 -20.38
CA VAL A 715 3.59 64.27 -20.23
C VAL A 715 2.65 63.79 -19.13
N ASP A 716 1.86 62.75 -19.42
CA ASP A 716 1.02 62.11 -18.41
C ASP A 716 1.85 61.11 -17.58
N LEU A 717 2.18 61.50 -16.35
CA LEU A 717 2.90 60.63 -15.41
C LEU A 717 2.01 59.56 -14.74
N ASN A 718 0.67 59.62 -14.91
CA ASN A 718 -0.24 58.58 -14.41
C ASN A 718 -0.29 57.32 -15.29
N ARG A 719 0.40 57.34 -16.44
CA ARG A 719 0.56 56.17 -17.30
C ARG A 719 1.18 55.01 -16.50
N LYS A 720 0.60 53.82 -16.62
CA LYS A 720 1.09 52.60 -15.93
C LYS A 720 2.59 52.35 -16.12
N ILE A 721 3.13 52.66 -17.30
CA ILE A 721 4.56 52.48 -17.59
C ILE A 721 5.46 53.32 -16.69
N TYR A 722 5.02 54.52 -16.30
CA TYR A 722 5.78 55.39 -15.41
C TYR A 722 5.69 54.90 -13.96
N SER A 723 4.52 54.42 -13.52
CA SER A 723 4.39 53.77 -12.21
C SER A 723 5.28 52.53 -12.10
N LYS A 724 5.36 51.71 -13.16
CA LYS A 724 6.24 50.54 -13.23
C LYS A 724 7.72 50.93 -13.17
N TYR A 725 8.11 51.97 -13.90
CA TYR A 725 9.44 52.57 -13.80
C TYR A 725 9.80 52.95 -12.36
N LEU A 726 8.90 53.60 -11.62
CA LEU A 726 9.15 53.96 -10.22
C LEU A 726 9.35 52.73 -9.34
N TYR A 727 8.57 51.66 -9.52
CA TYR A 727 8.76 50.41 -8.77
C TYR A 727 10.05 49.65 -9.14
N GLU A 728 10.57 49.81 -10.36
CA GLU A 728 11.86 49.25 -10.76
C GLU A 728 13.04 50.10 -10.25
N ARG A 729 12.82 51.41 -10.06
CA ARG A 729 13.87 52.37 -9.75
C ARG A 729 14.04 52.65 -8.26
N LEU A 730 12.95 52.59 -7.51
CA LEU A 730 12.86 52.95 -6.09
C LEU A 730 12.45 51.75 -5.24
N GLU A 731 12.67 51.85 -3.94
CA GLU A 731 12.09 50.90 -3.00
C GLU A 731 10.55 50.97 -3.01
N PRO A 732 9.82 49.85 -2.81
CA PRO A 732 8.36 49.81 -3.01
C PRO A 732 7.54 50.85 -2.24
N SER A 733 7.94 51.19 -1.01
CA SER A 733 7.27 52.21 -0.19
C SER A 733 7.49 53.63 -0.72
N GLU A 734 8.70 53.93 -1.19
CA GLU A 734 9.06 55.21 -1.79
C GLU A 734 8.40 55.36 -3.18
N ALA A 735 8.39 54.29 -3.98
CA ALA A 735 7.67 54.25 -5.25
C ALA A 735 6.18 54.55 -5.05
N GLN A 736 5.52 53.89 -4.09
CA GLN A 736 4.12 54.11 -3.78
C GLN A 736 3.84 55.56 -3.35
N THR A 737 4.72 56.15 -2.55
CA THR A 737 4.60 57.54 -2.09
C THR A 737 4.64 58.50 -3.28
N ASN A 738 5.62 58.35 -4.18
CA ASN A 738 5.76 59.17 -5.37
C ASN A 738 4.59 58.98 -6.35
N ILE A 739 4.09 57.75 -6.53
CA ILE A 739 2.89 57.46 -7.33
C ILE A 739 1.67 58.21 -6.76
N ASN A 740 1.50 58.22 -5.44
CA ASN A 740 0.40 58.94 -4.80
C ASN A 740 0.53 60.47 -4.99
N GLN A 741 1.73 61.02 -4.88
CA GLN A 741 1.98 62.45 -5.15
C GLN A 741 1.65 62.81 -6.60
N ILE A 742 2.08 62.00 -7.57
CA ILE A 742 1.75 62.20 -8.99
C ILE A 742 0.24 62.19 -9.22
N ARG A 743 -0.50 61.29 -8.55
CA ARG A 743 -1.96 61.24 -8.64
C ARG A 743 -2.64 62.48 -8.05
N LEU A 744 -2.10 63.03 -6.95
CA LEU A 744 -2.69 64.17 -6.24
C LEU A 744 -2.32 65.53 -6.85
N PHE A 745 -1.07 65.67 -7.30
CA PHE A 745 -0.49 66.96 -7.70
C PHE A 745 -0.04 67.01 -9.16
N GLY A 746 -0.11 65.89 -9.89
CA GLY A 746 0.35 65.77 -11.28
C GLY A 746 1.86 65.58 -11.45
N ALA A 747 2.64 65.74 -10.39
CA ALA A 747 4.10 65.61 -10.36
C ALA A 747 4.59 65.18 -8.96
N MET A 748 5.86 64.79 -8.85
CA MET A 748 6.48 64.49 -7.54
C MET A 748 6.77 65.80 -6.80
N THR A 749 6.72 65.81 -5.46
CA THR A 749 7.08 67.04 -4.72
C THR A 749 8.58 67.28 -4.71
N GLN A 750 9.38 66.21 -4.71
CA GLN A 750 10.83 66.23 -4.78
C GLN A 750 11.31 65.01 -5.57
N ILE A 751 12.36 65.16 -6.37
CA ILE A 751 12.99 64.04 -7.07
C ILE A 751 13.82 63.24 -6.05
N PRO A 752 13.60 61.92 -5.89
CA PRO A 752 14.45 61.07 -5.05
C PRO A 752 15.92 61.11 -5.49
N SER A 753 16.86 61.11 -4.54
CA SER A 753 18.30 61.17 -4.84
C SER A 753 18.78 59.98 -5.68
N SER A 754 18.13 58.83 -5.54
CA SER A 754 18.38 57.64 -6.35
C SER A 754 18.08 57.85 -7.83
N MET A 755 17.16 58.77 -8.19
CA MET A 755 16.73 59.09 -9.56
C MET A 755 17.49 60.26 -10.20
N GLU A 756 18.53 60.78 -9.55
CA GLU A 756 19.34 61.88 -10.08
C GLU A 756 20.01 61.52 -11.41
N SER A 757 19.66 62.27 -12.44
CA SER A 757 20.09 62.12 -13.84
C SER A 757 20.33 63.49 -14.48
N SER A 758 21.05 63.51 -15.60
CA SER A 758 21.25 64.74 -16.37
C SER A 758 19.99 65.08 -17.16
N ILE A 759 19.40 64.08 -17.82
CA ILE A 759 18.12 64.18 -18.53
C ILE A 759 17.35 62.87 -18.33
N THR A 760 16.07 62.96 -17.97
CA THR A 760 15.13 61.82 -17.99
C THR A 760 14.07 62.05 -19.05
N PHE A 761 13.83 61.04 -19.88
CA PHE A 761 12.69 60.97 -20.79
C PHE A 761 11.62 60.07 -20.18
N SER A 762 10.51 60.66 -19.73
CA SER A 762 9.37 59.97 -19.10
C SER A 762 8.38 59.38 -20.12
N GLU A 763 8.46 59.81 -21.38
CA GLU A 763 7.75 59.19 -22.50
C GLU A 763 8.62 59.21 -23.75
N LEU A 764 9.23 58.05 -24.05
CA LEU A 764 10.05 57.87 -25.24
C LEU A 764 9.56 56.67 -26.04
N ARG A 765 9.10 56.90 -27.27
CA ARG A 765 8.81 55.82 -28.22
C ARG A 765 10.02 55.65 -29.12
N MET A 766 10.49 54.41 -29.27
CA MET A 766 11.64 54.07 -30.10
C MET A 766 11.34 52.87 -30.97
N ARG A 767 12.11 52.73 -32.06
CA ARG A 767 12.13 51.53 -32.90
C ARG A 767 13.57 51.14 -33.21
N TRP A 768 13.76 49.86 -33.52
CA TRP A 768 15.01 49.40 -34.12
C TRP A 768 15.06 49.79 -35.59
N ASP A 769 16.12 50.47 -36.02
CA ASP A 769 16.43 50.76 -37.41
C ASP A 769 17.53 49.80 -37.90
N PRO A 770 17.19 48.76 -38.68
CA PRO A 770 18.18 47.79 -39.15
C PRO A 770 19.14 48.39 -40.19
N VAL A 771 18.75 49.45 -40.92
CA VAL A 771 19.58 50.08 -41.95
C VAL A 771 20.73 50.84 -41.29
N ASN A 772 20.40 51.65 -40.29
CA ASN A 772 21.36 52.48 -39.56
C ASN A 772 22.00 51.77 -38.36
N LYS A 773 21.52 50.56 -38.03
CA LYS A 773 21.93 49.77 -36.86
C LYS A 773 21.79 50.60 -35.57
N SER A 774 20.64 51.23 -35.40
CA SER A 774 20.38 52.19 -34.33
C SER A 774 19.02 51.99 -33.66
N PHE A 775 18.92 52.43 -32.41
CA PHE A 775 17.63 52.66 -31.75
C PHE A 775 17.25 54.12 -31.97
N VAL A 776 16.18 54.36 -32.72
CA VAL A 776 15.74 55.71 -33.09
C VAL A 776 14.37 56.01 -32.50
N SER A 777 14.21 57.18 -31.90
CA SER A 777 12.92 57.62 -31.36
C SER A 777 11.95 58.01 -32.48
N ASN A 778 10.65 57.86 -32.25
CA ASN A 778 9.62 58.34 -33.16
C ASN A 778 8.53 59.16 -32.43
N GLY A 779 8.14 60.28 -33.02
CA GLY A 779 7.22 61.25 -32.41
C GLY A 779 7.91 62.20 -31.43
N LYS A 780 7.11 62.94 -30.65
CA LYS A 780 7.60 63.93 -29.68
C LYS A 780 8.31 63.27 -28.49
N LEU A 781 9.34 63.95 -27.96
CA LEU A 781 10.10 63.51 -26.79
C LEU A 781 9.41 64.01 -25.52
N GLY A 782 8.98 63.11 -24.64
CA GLY A 782 8.48 63.47 -23.31
C GLY A 782 9.61 63.62 -22.32
N ILE A 783 10.01 64.86 -22.02
CA ILE A 783 11.06 65.18 -21.05
C ILE A 783 10.43 65.17 -19.65
N GLY A 784 10.95 64.32 -18.78
CA GLY A 784 10.56 64.23 -17.37
C GLY A 784 11.34 65.24 -16.53
N THR A 785 12.67 65.09 -16.48
CA THR A 785 13.56 65.95 -15.69
C THR A 785 14.78 66.39 -16.49
N ILE A 786 15.28 67.58 -16.18
CA ILE A 786 16.60 68.07 -16.62
C ILE A 786 17.32 68.54 -15.36
N GLY A 787 18.42 67.87 -15.01
CA GLY A 787 19.05 68.03 -13.70
C GLY A 787 18.03 67.80 -12.57
N TYR A 788 17.91 68.77 -11.66
CA TYR A 788 16.97 68.73 -10.53
C TYR A 788 15.59 69.32 -10.83
N THR A 789 15.36 69.80 -12.06
CA THR A 789 14.12 70.47 -12.44
C THR A 789 13.15 69.50 -13.12
N GLN A 790 11.91 69.43 -12.62
CA GLN A 790 10.83 68.67 -13.25
C GLN A 790 10.22 69.47 -14.40
N ILE A 791 10.28 68.91 -15.61
CA ILE A 791 9.81 69.54 -16.85
C ILE A 791 8.43 68.99 -17.21
N ASN A 792 8.32 67.66 -17.33
CA ASN A 792 7.10 66.94 -17.71
C ASN A 792 6.39 67.51 -18.95
N LYS A 793 7.16 67.93 -19.97
CA LYS A 793 6.67 68.47 -21.26
C LYS A 793 7.09 67.61 -22.43
N LYS A 794 6.28 67.64 -23.50
CA LYS A 794 6.60 67.04 -24.80
C LYS A 794 7.15 68.09 -25.74
N VAL A 795 8.30 67.81 -26.33
CA VAL A 795 9.00 68.68 -27.28
C VAL A 795 9.19 67.97 -28.62
N ASP A 796 9.38 68.75 -29.69
CA ASP A 796 9.82 68.20 -30.96
C ASP A 796 11.32 67.85 -30.88
N GLY A 797 11.76 66.89 -31.67
CA GLY A 797 13.11 66.35 -31.59
C GLY A 797 13.19 64.84 -31.77
N PHE A 798 14.40 64.31 -31.66
CA PHE A 798 14.66 62.87 -31.70
C PHE A 798 15.87 62.48 -30.85
N ILE A 799 15.91 61.19 -30.50
CA ILE A 799 17.06 60.52 -29.90
C ILE A 799 17.42 59.37 -30.82
N GLU A 800 18.69 59.24 -31.15
CA GLU A 800 19.20 58.10 -31.90
C GLU A 800 20.47 57.56 -31.27
N ILE A 801 20.48 56.25 -31.00
CA ILE A 801 21.61 55.54 -30.41
C ILE A 801 22.17 54.58 -31.45
N TYR A 802 23.36 54.88 -31.97
CA TYR A 802 24.02 54.07 -32.99
C TYR A 802 24.91 53.01 -32.37
N LYS A 803 24.80 51.78 -32.87
CA LYS A 803 25.73 50.70 -32.53
C LYS A 803 26.91 50.66 -33.50
N ARG A 804 28.14 50.83 -33.01
CA ARG A 804 29.38 50.87 -33.82
C ARG A 804 30.52 50.09 -33.15
N ASN A 805 31.36 49.45 -33.96
CA ASN A 805 32.52 48.69 -33.45
C ASN A 805 33.58 49.57 -32.77
N THR A 806 33.60 50.89 -33.04
CA THR A 806 34.58 51.85 -32.49
C THR A 806 34.06 52.62 -31.27
N GLY A 807 32.97 52.15 -30.66
CA GLY A 807 32.26 52.81 -29.56
C GLY A 807 30.92 53.40 -30.04
N ASP A 808 29.88 53.19 -29.25
CA ASP A 808 28.50 53.55 -29.61
C ASP A 808 28.25 55.06 -29.44
N TRP A 809 27.38 55.62 -30.28
CA TRP A 809 27.12 57.07 -30.33
C TRP A 809 25.68 57.35 -29.92
N ILE A 810 25.43 58.53 -29.36
CA ILE A 810 24.08 59.01 -29.08
C ILE A 810 23.92 60.44 -29.57
N ILE A 811 22.86 60.70 -30.31
CA ILE A 811 22.42 62.03 -30.71
C ILE A 811 21.10 62.32 -30.01
N ILE A 812 21.02 63.46 -29.34
CA ILE A 812 19.80 64.01 -28.74
C ILE A 812 19.59 65.37 -29.39
N TYR A 813 18.51 65.51 -30.15
CA TYR A 813 18.03 66.78 -30.70
C TYR A 813 16.73 67.15 -30.00
N ILE A 814 16.68 68.32 -29.40
CA ILE A 814 15.49 68.91 -28.78
C ILE A 814 15.22 70.24 -29.49
N GLU A 815 14.02 70.37 -30.03
CA GLU A 815 13.50 71.57 -30.70
C GLU A 815 12.30 72.08 -29.90
N VAL A 816 12.51 73.21 -29.21
CA VAL A 816 11.48 73.85 -28.37
C VAL A 816 10.50 74.65 -29.23
N GLU A 817 11.06 75.36 -30.21
CA GLU A 817 10.37 76.04 -31.33
C GLU A 817 11.40 76.26 -32.45
N PRO A 818 10.99 76.70 -33.67
CA PRO A 818 11.94 77.03 -34.74
C PRO A 818 13.08 77.92 -34.21
N ASP A 819 14.31 77.53 -34.54
CA ASP A 819 15.57 78.15 -34.08
C ASP A 819 15.88 78.14 -32.58
N LYS A 820 14.99 77.58 -31.74
CA LYS A 820 15.27 77.30 -30.33
C LYS A 820 15.52 75.83 -30.08
N TYR A 821 16.79 75.45 -30.07
CA TYR A 821 17.23 74.06 -30.02
C TYR A 821 18.30 73.77 -28.97
N TYR A 822 18.45 72.47 -28.69
CA TYR A 822 19.58 71.86 -27.99
C TYR A 822 19.98 70.58 -28.68
N VAL A 823 21.27 70.45 -28.98
CA VAL A 823 21.88 69.26 -29.57
C VAL A 823 22.89 68.72 -28.58
N PHE A 824 22.83 67.42 -28.31
CA PHE A 824 23.90 66.66 -27.66
C PHE A 824 24.32 65.56 -28.63
N ASN A 825 25.52 65.66 -29.18
CA ASN A 825 26.10 64.62 -30.01
C ASN A 825 27.31 64.00 -29.27
N TYR A 826 27.16 62.76 -28.82
CA TYR A 826 28.22 62.02 -28.18
C TYR A 826 28.77 60.94 -29.10
N ALA A 827 30.07 61.04 -29.38
CA ALA A 827 30.80 60.04 -30.14
C ALA A 827 32.23 59.87 -29.57
N ARG A 828 32.66 58.62 -29.42
CA ARG A 828 34.05 58.25 -29.05
C ARG A 828 34.60 58.97 -27.81
N GLY A 829 33.77 59.14 -26.79
CA GLY A 829 34.18 59.79 -25.53
C GLY A 829 34.09 61.31 -25.54
N SER A 830 33.57 61.93 -26.60
CA SER A 830 33.38 63.38 -26.67
C SER A 830 31.92 63.75 -26.89
N MET A 831 31.37 64.55 -25.99
CA MET A 831 30.03 65.15 -26.09
C MET A 831 30.15 66.57 -26.66
N GLN A 832 29.75 66.74 -27.91
CA GLN A 832 29.60 68.04 -28.55
C GLN A 832 28.19 68.56 -28.30
N VAL A 833 28.07 69.76 -27.74
CA VAL A 833 26.78 70.38 -27.47
C VAL A 833 26.60 71.66 -28.27
N SER A 834 25.40 71.92 -28.75
CA SER A 834 25.09 73.15 -29.48
C SER A 834 23.71 73.64 -29.09
N SER A 835 23.59 74.94 -28.83
CA SER A 835 22.31 75.60 -28.53
C SER A 835 22.34 77.03 -29.02
N HIS A 836 21.16 77.57 -29.34
CA HIS A 836 20.93 79.00 -29.59
C HIS A 836 21.06 79.87 -28.33
N ASN A 837 20.94 79.30 -27.12
CA ASN A 837 20.88 80.06 -25.87
C ASN A 837 22.29 80.34 -25.30
N PRO A 838 22.73 81.62 -25.19
CA PRO A 838 24.02 81.97 -24.57
C PRO A 838 24.12 81.54 -23.10
N LEU A 839 23.02 81.55 -22.33
CA LEU A 839 22.98 81.08 -20.94
C LEU A 839 23.25 79.57 -20.83
N PHE A 840 23.07 78.81 -21.92
CA PHE A 840 23.49 77.41 -22.00
C PHE A 840 24.97 77.27 -22.36
N ASN A 841 25.45 78.03 -23.35
CA ASN A 841 26.80 77.88 -23.91
C ASN A 841 27.91 78.54 -23.06
N ASP A 842 27.67 79.74 -22.52
CA ASP A 842 28.68 80.54 -21.82
C ASP A 842 29.20 79.85 -20.54
N PRO A 843 28.36 79.21 -19.70
CA PRO A 843 28.86 78.46 -18.55
C PRO A 843 29.81 77.32 -18.95
N ILE A 844 29.60 76.71 -20.11
CA ILE A 844 30.48 75.69 -20.65
C ILE A 844 31.78 76.34 -21.11
N ASN A 845 31.71 77.41 -21.90
CA ASN A 845 32.87 78.13 -22.43
C ASN A 845 33.78 78.70 -21.34
N ASN A 846 33.21 79.13 -20.22
CA ASN A 846 33.94 79.67 -19.07
C ASN A 846 34.51 78.59 -18.13
N MET A 847 34.12 77.31 -18.29
CA MET A 847 34.60 76.19 -17.48
C MET A 847 36.00 75.76 -17.91
N ARG A 848 36.92 75.45 -16.97
CA ARG A 848 38.28 75.00 -17.33
C ARG A 848 38.25 73.64 -18.02
N THR A 849 39.13 73.40 -19.00
CA THR A 849 39.17 72.13 -19.78
C THR A 849 39.22 70.87 -18.91
N ARG A 850 39.94 70.93 -17.77
CA ARG A 850 40.03 69.82 -16.80
C ARG A 850 38.70 69.50 -16.12
N GLU A 851 37.85 70.49 -15.92
CA GLU A 851 36.54 70.37 -15.27
C GLU A 851 35.48 69.84 -16.25
N ARG A 852 35.75 69.96 -17.56
CA ARG A 852 34.90 69.39 -18.62
C ARG A 852 35.16 67.90 -18.89
N SER A 853 36.16 67.30 -18.23
CA SER A 853 36.62 65.94 -18.51
C SER A 853 36.50 65.02 -17.29
N VAL A 854 36.17 63.74 -17.52
CA VAL A 854 36.19 62.68 -16.49
C VAL A 854 37.43 61.81 -16.69
N LYS A 855 38.27 61.71 -15.64
CA LYS A 855 39.44 60.82 -15.65
C LYS A 855 39.00 59.37 -15.43
N VAL A 856 39.48 58.47 -16.27
CA VAL A 856 39.13 57.04 -16.25
C VAL A 856 40.37 56.16 -16.14
N LYS A 857 40.19 54.90 -15.74
CA LYS A 857 41.30 53.92 -15.70
C LYS A 857 41.68 53.48 -17.14
N ALA A 858 42.90 52.96 -17.31
CA ALA A 858 43.34 52.41 -18.60
C ALA A 858 42.35 51.36 -19.14
N GLY A 859 41.97 51.46 -20.41
CA GLY A 859 41.01 50.58 -21.08
C GLY A 859 39.54 51.05 -21.05
N GLN A 860 39.20 52.11 -20.30
CA GLN A 860 37.87 52.72 -20.31
C GLN A 860 37.80 53.88 -21.32
N ILE A 861 36.62 54.11 -21.89
CA ILE A 861 36.37 55.25 -22.78
C ILE A 861 36.36 56.54 -21.92
N PRO A 862 37.27 57.50 -22.14
CA PRO A 862 37.27 58.77 -21.43
C PRO A 862 36.04 59.59 -21.83
N TYR A 863 35.72 60.61 -21.04
CA TYR A 863 34.61 61.51 -21.35
C TYR A 863 35.05 62.96 -21.26
N ASN A 864 34.74 63.76 -22.28
CA ASN A 864 34.78 65.22 -22.22
C ASN A 864 33.54 65.83 -22.88
N PHE A 865 33.23 67.09 -22.56
CA PHE A 865 32.21 67.85 -23.26
C PHE A 865 32.73 69.21 -23.73
N VAL A 866 32.29 69.62 -24.93
CA VAL A 866 32.69 70.88 -25.58
C VAL A 866 31.50 71.51 -26.30
N VAL A 867 31.50 72.83 -26.44
CA VAL A 867 30.56 73.51 -27.34
C VAL A 867 30.98 73.19 -28.78
N GLY A 868 30.07 72.60 -29.56
CA GLY A 868 30.25 72.24 -30.96
C GLY A 868 29.99 73.43 -31.90
N THR A 869 30.16 73.21 -33.20
CA THR A 869 29.92 74.22 -34.23
C THR A 869 28.49 74.12 -34.80
N ARG A 870 28.07 75.09 -35.62
CA ARG A 870 26.78 75.03 -36.37
C ARG A 870 26.62 73.74 -37.20
N ARG A 871 27.71 73.05 -37.53
CA ARG A 871 27.70 71.77 -38.24
C ARG A 871 26.93 70.67 -37.52
N GLU A 872 26.99 70.63 -36.19
CA GLU A 872 26.30 69.60 -35.40
C GLU A 872 24.78 69.83 -35.35
N LEU A 873 24.35 71.10 -35.37
CA LEU A 873 22.95 71.46 -35.57
C LEU A 873 22.45 70.98 -36.94
N GLN A 874 23.18 71.31 -38.01
CA GLN A 874 22.77 70.97 -39.37
C GLN A 874 22.57 69.46 -39.54
N ARG A 875 23.53 68.66 -39.04
CA ARG A 875 23.44 67.19 -39.06
C ARG A 875 22.24 66.66 -38.29
N ALA A 876 21.98 67.22 -37.10
CA ALA A 876 20.83 66.81 -36.30
C ALA A 876 19.50 67.18 -36.98
N ARG A 877 19.38 68.38 -37.57
CA ARG A 877 18.19 68.83 -38.31
C ARG A 877 17.93 67.97 -39.54
N GLU A 878 18.94 67.73 -40.37
CA GLU A 878 18.84 66.85 -41.56
C GLU A 878 18.33 65.46 -41.16
N ARG A 879 18.91 64.87 -40.11
CA ARG A 879 18.49 63.56 -39.62
C ARG A 879 17.07 63.59 -39.04
N TYR A 880 16.69 64.64 -38.32
CA TYR A 880 15.34 64.80 -37.80
C TYR A 880 14.30 64.87 -38.93
N TYR A 881 14.61 65.58 -40.01
CA TYR A 881 13.75 65.68 -41.19
C TYR A 881 13.65 64.36 -41.95
N GLU A 882 14.75 63.60 -42.07
CA GLU A 882 14.72 62.24 -42.63
C GLU A 882 13.80 61.30 -41.83
N ILE A 883 13.86 61.37 -40.50
CA ILE A 883 13.04 60.52 -39.62
C ILE A 883 11.56 60.92 -39.67
N THR A 884 11.27 62.22 -39.80
CA THR A 884 9.89 62.76 -39.72
C THR A 884 9.23 62.95 -41.09
N GLY A 885 9.98 62.92 -42.19
CA GLY A 885 9.48 63.19 -43.54
C GLY A 885 9.17 64.67 -43.80
N LYS A 886 9.72 65.61 -43.01
CA LYS A 886 9.61 67.07 -43.26
C LYS A 886 10.55 67.46 -44.41
N VAL A 887 10.13 68.39 -45.29
CA VAL A 887 10.95 68.91 -46.41
C VAL A 887 11.58 70.25 -46.00
N LEU A 888 12.87 70.46 -46.30
CA LEU A 888 13.58 71.73 -46.09
C LEU A 888 13.01 72.83 -47.00
N ASP A 889 12.72 74.02 -46.46
CA ASP A 889 12.31 75.18 -47.23
C ASP A 889 13.57 75.95 -47.70
N GLU A 890 13.77 76.09 -49.02
CA GLU A 890 15.02 76.60 -49.63
C GLU A 890 15.30 78.09 -49.35
N SER A 891 14.38 78.82 -48.71
CA SER A 891 14.53 80.26 -48.42
C SER A 891 15.46 80.58 -47.25
N GLU A 892 15.70 79.64 -46.32
CA GLU A 892 16.57 79.89 -45.14
C GLU A 892 18.07 79.78 -45.47
N VAL A 893 18.44 79.04 -46.52
CA VAL A 893 19.85 78.80 -46.91
C VAL A 893 20.53 80.04 -47.50
N ASN A 894 19.76 80.99 -48.05
CA ASN A 894 20.30 82.17 -48.73
C ASN A 894 20.51 83.40 -47.84
N GLN A 895 19.92 83.45 -46.65
CA GLN A 895 20.16 84.56 -45.70
C GLN A 895 21.41 84.34 -44.82
N GLU A 896 21.74 83.10 -44.45
CA GLU A 896 22.90 82.82 -43.58
C GLU A 896 24.27 82.83 -44.30
N ASN A 897 24.29 82.66 -45.64
CA ASN A 897 25.53 82.74 -46.41
C ASN A 897 26.06 84.18 -46.58
N GLN A 898 25.23 85.20 -46.33
CA GLN A 898 25.67 86.61 -46.40
C GLN A 898 26.32 87.10 -45.09
N GLU A 899 25.85 86.66 -43.92
CA GLU A 899 26.47 87.06 -42.63
C GLU A 899 27.85 86.42 -42.40
N SER A 900 28.12 85.26 -43.01
CA SER A 900 29.39 84.53 -42.87
C SER A 900 30.57 85.19 -43.61
N GLN A 901 30.30 86.03 -44.63
CA GLN A 901 31.35 86.68 -45.43
C GLN A 901 31.79 88.05 -44.88
N GLU A 902 31.01 88.69 -44.01
CA GLU A 902 31.37 89.99 -43.42
C GLU A 902 32.30 89.86 -42.20
N THR A 903 32.44 88.67 -41.59
CA THR A 903 33.28 88.47 -40.39
C THR A 903 34.73 88.05 -40.69
N GLU A 904 35.07 87.67 -41.92
CA GLU A 904 36.45 87.22 -42.28
C GLU A 904 37.38 88.35 -42.79
N ASN A 905 36.88 89.56 -43.06
CA ASN A 905 37.69 90.66 -43.64
C ASN A 905 38.20 91.71 -42.64
N SER A 906 38.02 91.52 -41.33
CA SER A 906 38.38 92.54 -40.31
C SER A 906 39.34 92.05 -39.23
N THR A 907 40.41 91.31 -39.56
CA THR A 907 41.58 91.20 -38.66
C THR A 907 42.79 90.64 -39.41
N SER A 908 43.41 91.48 -40.22
CA SER A 908 44.80 91.32 -40.64
C SER A 908 45.45 92.68 -40.55
N ASP A 909 46.06 93.00 -39.40
CA ASP A 909 47.16 93.97 -39.31
C ASP A 909 47.78 93.98 -37.90
N GLU A 910 49.11 94.12 -37.88
CA GLU A 910 50.04 94.50 -36.79
C GLU A 910 50.69 93.43 -35.88
N ASN A 911 51.87 92.97 -36.34
CA ASN A 911 53.23 93.18 -35.79
C ASN A 911 53.50 92.96 -34.28
N ILE A 912 54.37 92.01 -33.84
CA ILE A 912 55.86 91.87 -33.91
C ILE A 912 56.56 92.23 -32.56
N ASN A 913 57.58 91.41 -32.22
CA ASN A 913 58.70 91.57 -31.26
C ASN A 913 58.44 91.24 -29.75
N THR A 914 59.33 90.59 -28.97
CA THR A 914 60.77 90.20 -29.09
C THR A 914 61.15 89.26 -27.92
N GLU A 915 62.13 88.37 -28.14
CA GLU A 915 63.28 87.95 -27.26
C GLU A 915 63.05 87.48 -25.80
N GLU A 916 63.80 86.58 -25.15
CA GLU A 916 65.01 85.78 -25.42
C GLU A 916 65.21 84.77 -24.24
N GLN A 917 66.01 83.72 -24.48
CA GLN A 917 66.96 83.03 -23.56
C GLN A 917 66.43 82.06 -22.46
N THR A 918 66.68 80.74 -22.59
CA THR A 918 67.83 79.89 -22.12
C THR A 918 67.40 79.08 -20.87
N ASP A 919 67.85 77.87 -20.53
CA ASP A 919 68.83 76.93 -21.06
C ASP A 919 68.65 75.56 -20.35
N THR A 920 69.08 74.47 -21.01
CA THR A 920 69.67 73.21 -20.44
C THR A 920 68.89 72.33 -19.41
N LYS A 921 69.01 70.99 -19.33
CA LYS A 921 70.00 69.99 -19.81
C LYS A 921 69.53 68.54 -19.59
N ASP A 922 70.03 67.63 -20.44
CA ASP A 922 70.48 66.22 -20.25
C ASP A 922 69.55 65.17 -19.58
N SER A 923 69.46 63.90 -19.98
CA SER A 923 70.37 62.95 -20.67
C SER A 923 69.54 61.77 -21.25
N ILE A 924 69.73 61.28 -22.49
CA ILE A 924 70.69 60.24 -23.00
C ILE A 924 70.60 58.91 -22.19
N THR A 925 70.22 57.74 -22.71
CA THR A 925 70.85 56.81 -23.71
C THR A 925 69.79 55.80 -24.26
N THR A 926 69.61 55.59 -25.57
CA THR A 926 70.18 54.55 -26.51
C THR A 926 69.92 53.06 -26.16
N GLU A 927 69.17 52.33 -27.00
CA GLU A 927 69.62 51.36 -28.06
C GLU A 927 70.13 50.03 -27.46
N GLU A 928 69.99 48.81 -28.00
CA GLU A 928 69.42 48.21 -29.22
C GLU A 928 69.46 46.68 -28.99
N ASN A 929 68.63 45.93 -29.74
CA ASN A 929 68.84 44.58 -30.30
C ASN A 929 69.39 43.42 -29.43
N ASN A 930 68.64 42.30 -29.33
CA ASN A 930 68.88 41.12 -30.20
C ASN A 930 67.93 39.94 -29.96
N GLU A 931 67.87 39.12 -31.00
CA GLU A 931 67.09 37.92 -31.32
C GLU A 931 67.16 36.70 -30.38
N ASN A 932 66.14 35.83 -30.56
CA ASN A 932 66.10 34.35 -30.39
C ASN A 932 66.28 33.82 -28.95
N THR A 933 65.50 32.86 -28.42
CA THR A 933 65.13 31.53 -28.96
C THR A 933 64.16 30.85 -27.95
N GLU A 934 63.30 29.95 -28.44
CA GLU A 934 62.74 28.72 -27.83
C GLU A 934 62.24 28.66 -26.34
N VAL A 935 60.91 28.45 -26.18
CA VAL A 935 60.16 27.31 -25.50
C VAL A 935 60.69 26.73 -24.15
N PRO A 936 59.92 26.16 -23.17
CA PRO A 936 58.51 26.30 -22.70
C PRO A 936 58.30 26.41 -21.14
N ILE A 937 57.06 26.75 -20.73
CA ILE A 937 56.26 26.26 -19.55
C ILE A 937 56.76 26.61 -18.11
N PRO A 938 55.87 26.83 -17.11
CA PRO A 938 54.45 26.43 -17.01
C PRO A 938 53.39 27.52 -17.03
#